data_AF-A0A850G6L9-F1
#
_entry.id   AF-A0A850G6L9-F1
#
_cell.length_a   1.000
_cell.length_b   1.000
_cell.length_c   1.000
_cell.angle_alpha   90.00
_cell.angle_beta   90.00
_cell.angle_gamma   90.00
#
_symmetry.space_group_name_H-M   'P 1'
#
loop_
_entity.id
_entity.type
_entity.pdbx_description
1 polymer ?
#
loop_
_entity_poly.entity_id
_entity_poly.type
_entity_poly.pdbx_seq_one_letter_code
_entity_poly.pdbx_strand_id
1 'polypeptide(L)'
;MRERPEPNRGSLRRAIRAFLDSQSERDPEEPGQLVEVAARALGPTLERWSRSPGLRRLIGGVERDVLTRPGEWVELEAKLGVAGKFGGRARFTLAGEAVAEIELEARGEVRAMIRAPAPGSYAIAVELVRDDAQRPAELIGRRTLQVADARPMALIDAELLLREAPPAPALAEPSAHALISALNDAGLAIAVFDLHLEDRSAALHEAMAQLGLGMAAALRYSTDQQDLERLGVDVDQLFAQRAVRKLQAKGVAIAAVVSPRAWPAGLVAEVDFLSPEQVLAHAHGQGFRAAHERARAFVAARERADPLTWRLDRATASTLVAHNAVHAELDNRRARERLFELIAAARESVHLQFYILRPSEFLERLIVALIHRARAGVRVRLMIDALYSEEELLGRLNPLLHSLRAEANIELLAVERIESAQDVELTRLKRRDHRKLVIVDGLRALVSGRNASDEYYQGFDEVPIHDNTRHERIPWLDAHVEVAGPLVREIQANFLETWRDQGGSLPRGLGPESLPELEPAGEVAARLVVHRGLADANGMAMYEALLELAEDHVIIVNDFPIVSTLERAILCLLARGVRVELLTGSAAARRADGSFFPAPLHRTLFEHMVKARLEPLLLAGVAIYEFQPPPSPLNVARGGRVRPYVHAKIVSVDGRVASVGSANLDATASFWESEANVVIEDENFCRDLEAELREVIAQAVPIDPSSEAWRSERAQRAVVGALWPGSLYS
;
A
#
# COMPACT_ATOMS: atom_id res chain seq x y z
N MET A 1 5.25 20.10 -31.76
CA MET A 1 5.97 20.44 -30.51
C MET A 1 5.33 21.68 -29.91
N ARG A 2 4.50 21.53 -28.87
CA ARG A 2 4.09 22.67 -28.03
C ARG A 2 4.93 22.59 -26.76
N GLU A 3 5.70 23.63 -26.48
CA GLU A 3 6.56 23.74 -25.31
C GLU A 3 5.74 23.49 -24.03
N ARG A 4 6.21 22.54 -23.20
CA ARG A 4 5.68 22.34 -21.85
C ARG A 4 6.04 23.57 -21.03
N PRO A 5 5.11 24.23 -20.32
CA PRO A 5 5.47 25.35 -19.47
C PRO A 5 6.24 24.79 -18.26
N GLU A 6 7.52 25.17 -18.12
CA GLU A 6 8.26 24.92 -16.88
C GLU A 6 7.49 25.53 -15.69
N PRO A 7 7.42 24.85 -14.53
CA PRO A 7 6.91 25.47 -13.32
C PRO A 7 7.73 26.74 -13.03
N ASN A 8 7.05 27.89 -13.01
CA ASN A 8 7.69 29.19 -12.78
C ASN A 8 8.48 29.13 -11.46
N ARG A 9 9.81 29.10 -11.54
CA ARG A 9 10.74 29.05 -10.39
C ARG A 9 10.45 30.14 -9.34
N GLY A 10 9.83 31.25 -9.74
CA GLY A 10 9.38 32.32 -8.84
C GLY A 10 8.23 31.93 -7.91
N SER A 11 7.30 31.07 -8.34
CA SER A 11 6.16 30.63 -7.53
C SER A 11 6.55 29.64 -6.43
N LEU A 12 7.42 28.66 -6.75
CA LEU A 12 7.95 27.73 -5.73
C LEU A 12 8.80 28.47 -4.69
N ARG A 13 9.64 29.42 -5.12
CA ARG A 13 10.39 30.29 -4.20
C ARG A 13 9.48 31.11 -3.28
N ARG A 14 8.34 31.60 -3.77
CA ARG A 14 7.34 32.30 -2.95
C ARG A 14 6.66 31.36 -1.95
N ALA A 15 6.31 30.14 -2.35
CA ALA A 15 5.70 29.16 -1.44
C ALA A 15 6.69 28.70 -0.35
N ILE A 16 7.96 28.44 -0.72
CA ILE A 16 9.02 28.16 0.25
C ILE A 16 9.23 29.35 1.18
N ARG A 17 9.24 30.59 0.65
CA ARG A 17 9.33 31.79 1.48
C ARG A 17 8.13 31.92 2.43
N ALA A 18 6.90 31.73 1.96
CA ALA A 18 5.70 31.75 2.79
C ALA A 18 5.73 30.68 3.90
N PHE A 19 6.24 29.48 3.59
CA PHE A 19 6.47 28.46 4.61
C PHE A 19 7.51 28.91 5.64
N LEU A 20 8.65 29.46 5.20
CA LEU A 20 9.69 29.98 6.09
C LEU A 20 9.20 31.16 6.93
N ASP A 21 8.38 32.04 6.36
CA ASP A 21 7.77 33.17 7.06
C ASP A 21 6.75 32.67 8.10
N SER A 22 5.97 31.63 7.78
CA SER A 22 5.03 30.99 8.72
C SER A 22 5.71 30.26 9.89
N GLN A 23 6.99 29.91 9.78
CA GLN A 23 7.77 29.38 10.92
C GLN A 23 8.14 30.48 11.92
N SER A 24 8.07 31.76 11.51
CA SER A 24 8.41 32.91 12.35
C SER A 24 7.20 33.54 13.06
N GLU A 25 5.99 33.29 12.58
CA GLU A 25 4.75 33.78 13.18
C GLU A 25 4.17 32.73 14.15
N ARG A 26 4.12 33.07 15.44
CA ARG A 26 3.34 32.32 16.42
C ARG A 26 1.89 32.73 16.27
N ASP A 27 1.11 31.87 15.63
CA ASP A 27 -0.36 31.89 15.60
C ASP A 27 -1.01 32.93 14.67
N PRO A 28 -1.21 32.63 13.37
CA PRO A 28 -2.17 33.36 12.58
C PRO A 28 -3.57 32.77 12.85
N GLU A 29 -4.40 33.51 13.59
CA GLU A 29 -5.80 33.14 13.88
C GLU A 29 -6.65 32.87 12.61
N GLU A 30 -6.17 33.28 11.42
CA GLU A 30 -6.75 32.89 10.14
C GLU A 30 -5.68 32.43 9.13
N PRO A 31 -5.73 31.16 8.66
CA PRO A 31 -4.88 30.67 7.56
C PRO A 31 -5.11 31.37 6.20
N GLY A 32 -6.04 32.32 6.12
CA GLY A 32 -6.69 32.76 4.88
C GLY A 32 -5.77 33.38 3.84
N GLN A 33 -4.89 34.31 4.23
CA GLN A 33 -4.17 35.12 3.23
C GLN A 33 -2.88 34.46 2.71
N LEU A 34 -2.07 33.84 3.57
CA LEU A 34 -0.83 33.17 3.17
C LEU A 34 -1.08 31.89 2.37
N VAL A 35 -2.10 31.10 2.77
CA VAL A 35 -2.51 29.88 2.06
C VAL A 35 -3.17 30.21 0.73
N GLU A 36 -4.03 31.25 0.65
CA GLU A 36 -4.59 31.70 -0.63
C GLU A 36 -3.50 32.20 -1.59
N VAL A 37 -2.49 32.92 -1.11
CA VAL A 37 -1.41 33.45 -1.96
C VAL A 37 -0.53 32.31 -2.51
N ALA A 38 -0.18 31.32 -1.69
CA ALA A 38 0.55 30.14 -2.14
C ALA A 38 -0.29 29.27 -3.10
N ALA A 39 -1.57 29.04 -2.77
CA ALA A 39 -2.51 28.30 -3.59
C ALA A 39 -2.81 28.99 -4.93
N ARG A 40 -2.91 30.33 -4.98
CA ARG A 40 -3.10 31.08 -6.24
C ARG A 40 -1.84 31.14 -7.10
N ALA A 41 -0.65 31.15 -6.50
CA ALA A 41 0.62 31.25 -7.24
C ALA A 41 1.10 29.94 -7.87
N LEU A 42 0.74 28.79 -7.30
CA LEU A 42 1.06 27.45 -7.82
C LEU A 42 -0.17 26.70 -8.35
N GLY A 43 -1.38 27.16 -8.00
CA GLY A 43 -2.68 26.60 -8.37
C GLY A 43 -2.76 26.20 -9.83
N PRO A 44 -2.48 27.04 -10.83
CA PRO A 44 -2.66 26.66 -12.23
C PRO A 44 -1.67 25.59 -12.77
N THR A 45 -0.57 25.33 -12.07
CA THR A 45 0.49 24.37 -12.47
C THR A 45 0.37 23.07 -11.68
N LEU A 46 0.18 23.18 -10.35
CA LEU A 46 -0.13 22.03 -9.48
C LEU A 46 -1.58 21.56 -9.65
N GLU A 47 -2.53 22.40 -10.05
CA GLU A 47 -3.83 21.94 -10.57
C GLU A 47 -3.65 21.28 -11.93
N ARG A 48 -2.73 21.66 -12.81
CA ARG A 48 -2.54 20.87 -14.05
C ARG A 48 -1.95 19.49 -13.80
N TRP A 49 -1.07 19.35 -12.80
CA TRP A 49 -0.50 18.06 -12.40
C TRP A 49 -1.41 17.25 -11.47
N SER A 50 -2.16 17.90 -10.59
CA SER A 50 -3.17 17.27 -9.73
C SER A 50 -4.55 17.12 -10.39
N ARG A 51 -4.80 17.77 -11.55
CA ARG A 51 -5.96 17.55 -12.44
C ARG A 51 -5.60 16.66 -13.64
N SER A 52 -4.53 15.84 -13.58
CA SER A 52 -4.63 14.52 -14.20
C SER A 52 -5.85 13.88 -13.50
N PRO A 53 -6.99 13.65 -14.19
CA PRO A 53 -8.26 13.29 -13.55
C PRO A 53 -8.29 11.90 -12.91
N GLY A 54 -7.49 10.94 -13.33
CA GLY A 54 -6.24 10.91 -12.61
C GLY A 54 -5.46 9.66 -12.32
N LEU A 55 -4.22 10.03 -12.01
CA LEU A 55 -3.67 9.83 -10.67
C LEU A 55 -4.66 10.04 -9.50
N ARG A 56 -5.52 11.08 -9.50
CA ARG A 56 -6.61 11.24 -8.50
C ARG A 56 -7.58 10.06 -8.48
N ARG A 57 -8.06 9.59 -9.65
CA ARG A 57 -8.91 8.39 -9.78
C ARG A 57 -8.15 7.07 -9.52
N LEU A 58 -6.83 7.06 -9.67
CA LEU A 58 -5.96 5.93 -9.35
C LEU A 58 -5.97 5.60 -7.83
N ILE A 59 -6.27 6.58 -6.97
CA ILE A 59 -6.04 6.50 -5.52
C ILE A 59 -7.30 6.82 -4.67
N GLY A 60 -8.34 7.41 -5.24
CA GLY A 60 -9.60 7.58 -4.52
C GLY A 60 -10.72 8.12 -5.38
N GLY A 61 -11.80 7.33 -5.44
CA GLY A 61 -13.11 7.79 -5.84
C GLY A 61 -13.55 7.22 -7.18
N VAL A 62 -14.56 6.36 -7.12
CA VAL A 62 -15.65 6.40 -8.10
C VAL A 62 -16.90 5.91 -7.39
N GLU A 63 -18.00 6.58 -7.70
CA GLU A 63 -19.37 6.11 -7.50
C GLU A 63 -19.58 4.74 -8.17
N ARG A 64 -19.18 3.63 -7.54
CA ARG A 64 -19.18 2.29 -8.16
C ARG A 64 -20.27 1.40 -7.61
N ASP A 65 -20.83 0.62 -8.52
CA ASP A 65 -21.49 -0.62 -8.17
C ASP A 65 -20.53 -1.51 -7.37
N VAL A 66 -21.09 -2.28 -6.45
CA VAL A 66 -20.33 -3.16 -5.58
C VAL A 66 -20.62 -4.59 -5.98
N LEU A 67 -19.56 -5.36 -6.22
CA LEU A 67 -19.62 -6.81 -6.32
C LEU A 67 -18.94 -7.42 -5.10
N THR A 68 -19.66 -8.28 -4.39
CA THR A 68 -19.18 -8.92 -3.17
C THR A 68 -19.89 -10.26 -2.94
N ARG A 69 -19.64 -10.92 -1.80
CA ARG A 69 -20.40 -12.10 -1.34
C ARG A 69 -21.26 -11.78 -0.11
N PRO A 70 -22.18 -12.68 0.30
CA PRO A 70 -22.99 -12.47 1.49
C PRO A 70 -22.15 -12.28 2.76
N GLY A 71 -22.60 -11.38 3.64
CA GLY A 71 -21.97 -11.12 4.93
C GLY A 71 -20.70 -10.27 4.91
N GLU A 72 -20.14 -9.93 3.74
CA GLU A 72 -19.02 -9.00 3.66
C GLU A 72 -19.47 -7.58 4.03
N TRP A 73 -18.56 -6.80 4.60
CA TRP A 73 -18.80 -5.38 4.83
C TRP A 73 -18.80 -4.61 3.50
N VAL A 74 -19.80 -3.74 3.33
CA VAL A 74 -19.95 -2.85 2.19
C VAL A 74 -19.99 -1.42 2.68
N GLU A 75 -19.09 -0.60 2.15
CA GLU A 75 -19.06 0.85 2.37
C GLU A 75 -20.09 1.51 1.43
N LEU A 76 -20.97 2.30 2.02
CA LEU A 76 -21.88 3.20 1.32
C LEU A 76 -21.33 4.62 1.49
N GLU A 77 -21.04 5.30 0.39
CA GLU A 77 -20.48 6.66 0.40
C GLU A 77 -21.36 7.59 -0.45
N ALA A 78 -21.59 8.80 0.03
CA ALA A 78 -22.16 9.88 -0.77
C ALA A 78 -21.46 11.22 -0.55
N LYS A 79 -21.18 11.91 -1.66
CA LYS A 79 -20.69 13.29 -1.67
C LYS A 79 -21.88 14.23 -1.74
N LEU A 80 -21.97 15.14 -0.78
CA LEU A 80 -23.16 15.97 -0.56
C LEU A 80 -23.11 17.32 -1.30
N GLY A 81 -21.94 17.71 -1.82
CA GLY A 81 -21.77 18.98 -2.53
C GLY A 81 -22.24 20.19 -1.72
N VAL A 82 -22.93 21.14 -2.36
CA VAL A 82 -23.50 22.32 -1.68
C VAL A 82 -24.71 21.93 -0.81
N ALA A 83 -25.34 20.78 -1.07
CA ALA A 83 -26.52 20.33 -0.35
C ALA A 83 -26.21 20.00 1.13
N GLY A 84 -24.98 19.53 1.42
CA GLY A 84 -24.51 19.26 2.79
C GLY A 84 -24.42 20.50 3.69
N LYS A 85 -24.51 21.72 3.13
CA LYS A 85 -24.48 22.97 3.91
C LYS A 85 -25.82 23.35 4.54
N PHE A 86 -26.91 22.68 4.17
CA PHE A 86 -28.27 23.10 4.53
C PHE A 86 -28.92 22.31 5.67
N GLY A 87 -28.12 21.57 6.46
CA GLY A 87 -28.64 20.74 7.57
C GLY A 87 -29.50 19.56 7.09
N GLY A 88 -29.90 18.70 8.03
CA GLY A 88 -30.71 17.49 7.77
C GLY A 88 -29.93 16.19 7.90
N ARG A 89 -30.42 15.13 7.23
CA ARG A 89 -29.88 13.77 7.28
C ARG A 89 -29.67 13.19 5.87
N ALA A 90 -28.62 12.40 5.71
CA ALA A 90 -28.46 11.52 4.56
C ALA A 90 -28.96 10.13 4.92
N ARG A 91 -29.95 9.62 4.17
CA ARG A 91 -30.48 8.27 4.29
C ARG A 91 -29.96 7.40 3.15
N PHE A 92 -29.32 6.29 3.51
CA PHE A 92 -28.97 5.24 2.57
C PHE A 92 -30.09 4.19 2.56
N THR A 93 -30.55 3.80 1.37
CA THR A 93 -31.53 2.74 1.19
C THR A 93 -30.97 1.59 0.35
N LEU A 94 -31.40 0.37 0.67
CA LEU A 94 -31.09 -0.84 -0.07
C LEU A 94 -32.41 -1.51 -0.45
N ALA A 95 -32.65 -1.67 -1.75
CA ALA A 95 -33.95 -2.13 -2.29
C ALA A 95 -35.16 -1.32 -1.75
N GLY A 96 -34.96 -0.03 -1.45
CA GLY A 96 -36.00 0.87 -0.94
C GLY A 96 -36.13 0.89 0.60
N GLU A 97 -35.43 0.02 1.32
CA GLU A 97 -35.43 0.00 2.79
C GLU A 97 -34.26 0.81 3.35
N ALA A 98 -34.49 1.63 4.38
CA ALA A 98 -33.44 2.41 5.01
C ALA A 98 -32.45 1.52 5.77
N VAL A 99 -31.16 1.61 5.42
CA VAL A 99 -30.08 0.82 6.04
C VAL A 99 -29.12 1.67 6.87
N ALA A 100 -29.10 2.99 6.65
CA ALA A 100 -28.37 3.93 7.49
C ALA A 100 -28.97 5.34 7.36
N GLU A 101 -28.96 6.10 8.46
CA GLU A 101 -29.22 7.54 8.47
C GLU A 101 -28.09 8.26 9.20
N ILE A 102 -27.57 9.33 8.60
CA ILE A 102 -26.42 10.09 9.12
C ILE A 102 -26.75 11.57 9.16
N GLU A 103 -26.52 12.20 10.31
CA GLU A 103 -26.68 13.65 10.47
C GLU A 103 -25.59 14.42 9.71
N LEU A 104 -26.00 15.54 9.12
CA LEU A 104 -25.12 16.38 8.31
C LEU A 104 -24.41 17.44 9.17
N GLU A 105 -23.27 17.08 9.74
CA GLU A 105 -22.46 17.96 10.59
C GLU A 105 -21.44 18.81 9.79
N ALA A 106 -21.91 19.63 8.83
CA ALA A 106 -21.04 20.42 7.94
C ALA A 106 -19.96 19.60 7.18
N ARG A 107 -20.19 18.28 7.04
CA ARG A 107 -19.30 17.36 6.32
C ARG A 107 -19.64 17.38 4.82
N GLY A 108 -18.62 17.37 3.97
CA GLY A 108 -18.80 17.32 2.50
C GLY A 108 -19.16 15.93 1.96
N GLU A 109 -19.07 14.91 2.82
CA GLU A 109 -19.22 13.49 2.49
C GLU A 109 -19.78 12.75 3.72
N VAL A 110 -20.58 11.72 3.47
CA VAL A 110 -21.16 10.83 4.48
C VAL A 110 -20.92 9.38 4.10
N ARG A 111 -20.73 8.53 5.12
CA ARG A 111 -20.35 7.12 4.96
C ARG A 111 -21.09 6.22 5.93
N ALA A 112 -21.57 5.08 5.46
CA ALA A 112 -22.16 4.03 6.29
C ALA A 112 -21.55 2.66 5.95
N MET A 113 -21.47 1.77 6.93
CA MET A 113 -21.09 0.37 6.73
C MET A 113 -22.31 -0.53 6.89
N ILE A 114 -22.58 -1.38 5.89
CA ILE A 114 -23.62 -2.41 5.97
C ILE A 114 -23.02 -3.80 5.75
N ARG A 115 -23.67 -4.84 6.26
CA ARG A 115 -23.37 -6.22 5.90
C ARG A 115 -24.12 -6.56 4.62
N ALA A 116 -23.41 -7.12 3.63
CA ALA A 116 -24.01 -7.57 2.38
C ALA A 116 -25.11 -8.62 2.67
N PRO A 117 -26.30 -8.48 2.06
CA PRO A 117 -27.43 -9.38 2.29
C PRO A 117 -27.21 -10.76 1.65
N ALA A 118 -28.29 -11.55 1.52
CA ALA A 118 -28.28 -12.79 0.75
C ALA A 118 -27.90 -12.55 -0.73
N PRO A 119 -27.52 -13.60 -1.48
CA PRO A 119 -27.19 -13.45 -2.90
C PRO A 119 -28.33 -12.83 -3.71
N GLY A 120 -27.99 -11.90 -4.60
CA GLY A 120 -28.94 -11.13 -5.39
C GLY A 120 -28.38 -9.79 -5.84
N SER A 121 -29.18 -9.04 -6.60
CA SER A 121 -28.84 -7.68 -7.02
C SER A 121 -29.79 -6.67 -6.40
N TYR A 122 -29.24 -5.64 -5.79
CA TYR A 122 -29.96 -4.66 -4.98
C TYR A 122 -29.67 -3.25 -5.46
N ALA A 123 -30.71 -2.43 -5.61
CA ALA A 123 -30.52 -1.00 -5.86
C ALA A 123 -30.18 -0.30 -4.54
N ILE A 124 -29.06 0.41 -4.52
CA ILE A 124 -28.70 1.36 -3.47
C ILE A 124 -29.17 2.75 -3.92
N ALA A 125 -29.82 3.47 -3.03
CA ALA A 125 -30.13 4.88 -3.22
C ALA A 125 -29.66 5.70 -2.02
N VAL A 126 -29.32 6.95 -2.28
CA VAL A 126 -28.98 7.91 -1.23
C VAL A 126 -29.94 9.08 -1.33
N GLU A 127 -30.64 9.36 -0.25
CA GLU A 127 -31.68 10.36 -0.15
C GLU A 127 -31.28 11.44 0.86
N LEU A 128 -31.46 12.70 0.50
CA LEU A 128 -31.33 13.83 1.41
C LEU A 128 -32.67 14.11 2.07
N VAL A 129 -32.74 13.94 3.38
CA VAL A 129 -33.93 14.18 4.19
C VAL A 129 -33.73 15.48 4.96
N ARG A 130 -34.57 16.48 4.68
CA ARG A 130 -34.54 17.77 5.38
C ARG A 130 -35.43 17.72 6.62
N ASP A 131 -35.10 18.53 7.64
CA ASP A 131 -35.89 18.59 8.88
C ASP A 131 -37.28 19.24 8.70
N ASP A 132 -37.49 19.92 7.57
CA ASP A 132 -38.80 20.39 7.13
C ASP A 132 -39.64 19.22 6.57
N ALA A 133 -40.55 18.71 7.38
CA ALA A 133 -41.43 17.57 7.08
C ALA A 133 -42.32 17.75 5.84
N GLN A 134 -42.41 18.96 5.25
CA GLN A 134 -43.20 19.19 4.03
C GLN A 134 -42.41 18.99 2.72
N ARG A 135 -41.08 18.85 2.77
CA ARG A 135 -40.28 18.61 1.55
C ARG A 135 -40.01 17.11 1.33
N PRO A 136 -40.26 16.59 0.12
CA PRO A 136 -39.91 15.20 -0.19
C PRO A 136 -38.40 15.00 -0.16
N ALA A 137 -37.98 13.78 0.16
CA ALA A 137 -36.56 13.41 0.15
C ALA A 137 -35.99 13.52 -1.27
N GLU A 138 -34.80 14.10 -1.39
CA GLU A 138 -34.14 14.33 -2.68
C GLU A 138 -33.15 13.19 -2.96
N LEU A 139 -33.34 12.47 -4.06
CA LEU A 139 -32.42 11.41 -4.48
C LEU A 139 -31.13 12.02 -5.02
N ILE A 140 -30.02 11.78 -4.34
CA ILE A 140 -28.70 12.34 -4.68
C ILE A 140 -27.75 11.33 -5.31
N GLY A 141 -28.07 10.03 -5.30
CA GLY A 141 -27.28 9.00 -5.98
C GLY A 141 -27.96 7.64 -6.04
N ARG A 142 -27.62 6.85 -7.07
CA ARG A 142 -28.03 5.43 -7.22
C ARG A 142 -26.83 4.56 -7.61
N ARG A 143 -26.79 3.33 -7.09
CA ARG A 143 -25.78 2.30 -7.41
C ARG A 143 -26.39 0.91 -7.34
N THR A 144 -25.70 -0.09 -7.86
CA THR A 144 -26.06 -1.51 -7.72
C THR A 144 -25.12 -2.20 -6.73
N LEU A 145 -25.68 -2.95 -5.79
CA LEU A 145 -24.96 -3.97 -5.02
C LEU A 145 -25.32 -5.34 -5.59
N GLN A 146 -24.36 -5.99 -6.23
CA GLN A 146 -24.47 -7.39 -6.63
C GLN A 146 -23.77 -8.26 -5.58
N VAL A 147 -24.55 -9.12 -4.94
CA VAL A 147 -24.07 -10.14 -4.02
C VAL A 147 -24.03 -11.47 -4.77
N ALA A 148 -22.81 -11.95 -5.02
CA ALA A 148 -22.57 -13.19 -5.74
C ALA A 148 -23.18 -14.40 -5.02
N ASP A 149 -23.79 -15.29 -5.79
CA ASP A 149 -24.15 -16.63 -5.33
C ASP A 149 -22.99 -17.62 -5.58
N ALA A 150 -23.25 -18.92 -5.46
CA ALA A 150 -22.26 -19.96 -5.69
C ALA A 150 -22.02 -20.28 -7.17
N ARG A 151 -22.68 -19.60 -8.12
CA ARG A 151 -22.47 -19.85 -9.56
C ARG A 151 -21.12 -19.29 -10.00
N PRO A 152 -20.45 -19.93 -10.98
CA PRO A 152 -19.29 -19.32 -11.63
C PRO A 152 -19.69 -17.99 -12.26
N MET A 153 -18.82 -16.99 -12.13
CA MET A 153 -19.04 -15.66 -12.68
C MET A 153 -18.12 -15.38 -13.87
N ALA A 154 -18.70 -14.78 -14.91
CA ALA A 154 -17.97 -14.17 -16.02
C ALA A 154 -17.92 -12.65 -15.84
N LEU A 155 -16.71 -12.09 -15.93
CA LEU A 155 -16.51 -10.64 -16.04
C LEU A 155 -16.43 -10.28 -17.52
N ILE A 156 -17.35 -9.45 -18.00
CA ILE A 156 -17.42 -9.04 -19.41
C ILE A 156 -16.87 -7.63 -19.57
N ASP A 157 -15.97 -7.46 -20.51
CA ASP A 157 -15.43 -6.16 -20.90
C ASP A 157 -16.53 -5.27 -21.52
N ALA A 158 -16.71 -4.06 -20.99
CA ALA A 158 -17.71 -3.10 -21.43
C ALA A 158 -17.59 -2.74 -22.92
N GLU A 159 -16.37 -2.85 -23.50
CA GLU A 159 -16.17 -2.67 -24.94
C GLU A 159 -17.03 -3.61 -25.79
N LEU A 160 -17.33 -4.82 -25.31
CA LEU A 160 -18.18 -5.78 -26.02
C LEU A 160 -19.65 -5.36 -26.05
N LEU A 161 -20.07 -4.51 -25.11
CA LEU A 161 -21.45 -4.03 -24.97
C LEU A 161 -21.65 -2.70 -25.71
N LEU A 162 -20.60 -1.88 -25.80
CA LEU A 162 -20.65 -0.51 -26.30
C LEU A 162 -20.19 -0.35 -27.77
N ARG A 163 -19.69 -1.42 -28.41
CA ARG A 163 -19.26 -1.38 -29.83
C ARG A 163 -20.42 -1.05 -30.77
N GLU A 164 -20.20 -0.09 -31.67
CA GLU A 164 -21.07 0.10 -32.84
C GLU A 164 -20.89 -1.07 -33.82
N ALA A 165 -21.97 -1.51 -34.45
CA ALA A 165 -21.93 -2.59 -35.43
C ALA A 165 -20.98 -2.22 -36.59
N PRO A 166 -20.04 -3.09 -36.99
CA PRO A 166 -19.10 -2.75 -38.06
C PRO A 166 -19.85 -2.53 -39.39
N PRO A 167 -19.40 -1.57 -40.23
CA PRO A 167 -19.91 -1.45 -41.58
C PRO A 167 -19.52 -2.70 -42.39
N ALA A 168 -20.52 -3.39 -42.95
CA ALA A 168 -20.31 -4.61 -43.72
C ALA A 168 -19.43 -4.38 -44.97
N PRO A 169 -18.61 -5.37 -45.42
CA PRO A 169 -18.60 -6.78 -44.99
C PRO A 169 -17.24 -7.16 -44.37
N ALA A 170 -17.05 -6.88 -43.08
CA ALA A 170 -16.09 -7.65 -42.28
C ALA A 170 -16.76 -8.96 -41.85
N LEU A 171 -15.99 -10.04 -41.69
CA LEU A 171 -16.44 -11.32 -41.12
C LEU A 171 -17.34 -11.07 -39.90
N ALA A 172 -18.49 -11.74 -39.83
CA ALA A 172 -19.51 -11.50 -38.81
C ALA A 172 -18.93 -11.73 -37.40
N GLU A 173 -18.51 -10.66 -36.74
CA GLU A 173 -18.10 -10.70 -35.34
C GLU A 173 -19.30 -11.14 -34.47
N PRO A 174 -19.05 -11.89 -33.38
CA PRO A 174 -20.10 -12.28 -32.43
C PRO A 174 -20.91 -11.07 -31.92
N SER A 175 -22.25 -11.12 -31.99
CA SER A 175 -23.07 -10.07 -31.39
C SER A 175 -23.05 -10.14 -29.85
N ALA A 176 -23.14 -9.00 -29.17
CA ALA A 176 -23.21 -8.94 -27.71
C ALA A 176 -24.37 -9.79 -27.14
N HIS A 177 -25.51 -9.82 -27.85
CA HIS A 177 -26.65 -10.68 -27.52
C HIS A 177 -26.28 -12.17 -27.56
N ALA A 178 -25.60 -12.63 -28.61
CA ALA A 178 -25.19 -14.02 -28.73
C ALA A 178 -24.21 -14.42 -27.62
N LEU A 179 -23.27 -13.52 -27.30
CA LEU A 179 -22.30 -13.72 -26.22
C LEU A 179 -22.99 -13.86 -24.85
N ILE A 180 -23.88 -12.93 -24.51
CA ILE A 180 -24.60 -12.94 -23.23
C ILE A 180 -25.51 -14.16 -23.14
N SER A 181 -26.22 -14.50 -24.22
CA SER A 181 -27.04 -15.73 -24.28
C SER A 181 -26.18 -16.96 -24.02
N ALA A 182 -25.04 -17.09 -24.69
CA ALA A 182 -24.14 -18.23 -24.52
C ALA A 182 -23.63 -18.38 -23.08
N LEU A 183 -23.30 -17.28 -22.40
CA LEU A 183 -22.87 -17.29 -20.99
C LEU A 183 -24.02 -17.65 -20.04
N ASN A 184 -25.22 -17.11 -20.28
CA ASN A 184 -26.41 -17.42 -19.50
C ASN A 184 -26.86 -18.88 -19.68
N ASP A 185 -26.86 -19.38 -20.92
CA ASP A 185 -27.18 -20.78 -21.25
C ASP A 185 -26.15 -21.74 -20.64
N ALA A 186 -24.90 -21.30 -20.53
CA ALA A 186 -23.86 -22.01 -19.81
C ALA A 186 -24.01 -21.95 -18.27
N GLY A 187 -24.90 -21.11 -17.73
CA GLY A 187 -25.20 -21.01 -16.29
C GLY A 187 -24.29 -20.06 -15.50
N LEU A 188 -23.54 -19.19 -16.18
CA LEU A 188 -22.65 -18.23 -15.51
C LEU A 188 -23.41 -16.99 -15.04
N ALA A 189 -23.07 -16.50 -13.84
CA ALA A 189 -23.45 -15.16 -13.42
C ALA A 189 -22.61 -14.13 -14.20
N ILE A 190 -23.18 -12.96 -14.50
CA ILE A 190 -22.51 -11.92 -15.30
C ILE A 190 -22.33 -10.67 -14.44
N ALA A 191 -21.12 -10.11 -14.50
CA ALA A 191 -20.83 -8.74 -14.13
C ALA A 191 -20.00 -8.09 -15.24
N VAL A 192 -20.05 -6.77 -15.34
CA VAL A 192 -19.39 -6.01 -16.40
C VAL A 192 -18.23 -5.24 -15.80
N PHE A 193 -17.12 -5.09 -16.52
CA PHE A 193 -16.05 -4.18 -16.12
C PHE A 193 -15.73 -3.18 -17.23
N ASP A 194 -15.39 -1.95 -16.86
CA ASP A 194 -15.00 -0.90 -17.80
C ASP A 194 -13.64 -0.33 -17.41
N LEU A 195 -12.65 -0.53 -18.28
CA LEU A 195 -11.29 0.01 -18.14
C LEU A 195 -11.11 1.33 -18.91
N HIS A 196 -12.16 1.82 -19.56
CA HIS A 196 -12.06 3.00 -20.39
C HIS A 196 -11.79 4.27 -19.57
N LEU A 197 -11.03 5.18 -20.19
CA LEU A 197 -10.59 6.45 -19.62
C LEU A 197 -11.76 7.39 -19.29
N GLU A 198 -12.67 7.49 -20.25
CA GLU A 198 -13.84 8.36 -20.17
C GLU A 198 -14.97 7.67 -19.42
N ASP A 199 -15.75 8.48 -18.71
CA ASP A 199 -16.94 7.99 -18.03
C ASP A 199 -18.05 7.68 -19.03
N ARG A 200 -18.28 6.39 -19.27
CA ARG A 200 -19.36 5.91 -20.15
C ARG A 200 -20.50 5.26 -19.36
N SER A 201 -20.61 5.53 -18.06
CA SER A 201 -21.52 4.81 -17.16
C SER A 201 -22.98 4.88 -17.62
N ALA A 202 -23.44 6.03 -18.13
CA ALA A 202 -24.80 6.19 -18.64
C ALA A 202 -25.07 5.29 -19.87
N ALA A 203 -24.17 5.34 -20.86
CA ALA A 203 -24.27 4.49 -22.05
C ALA A 203 -24.15 3.00 -21.72
N LEU A 204 -23.28 2.66 -20.77
CA LEU A 204 -23.08 1.29 -20.30
C LEU A 204 -24.34 0.74 -19.64
N HIS A 205 -24.96 1.49 -18.72
CA HIS A 205 -26.20 1.07 -18.08
C HIS A 205 -27.36 0.96 -19.08
N GLU A 206 -27.43 1.83 -20.09
CA GLU A 206 -28.42 1.73 -21.17
C GLU A 206 -28.20 0.46 -22.00
N ALA A 207 -26.98 0.19 -22.44
CA ALA A 207 -26.64 -1.03 -23.19
C ALA A 207 -26.91 -2.29 -22.36
N MET A 208 -26.55 -2.30 -21.08
CA MET A 208 -26.85 -3.39 -20.15
C MET A 208 -28.37 -3.60 -20.02
N ALA A 209 -29.16 -2.54 -19.90
CA ALA A 209 -30.62 -2.65 -19.83
C ALA A 209 -31.21 -3.26 -21.12
N GLN A 210 -30.73 -2.84 -22.30
CA GLN A 210 -31.16 -3.39 -23.59
C GLN A 210 -30.81 -4.88 -23.75
N LEU A 211 -29.70 -5.31 -23.15
CA LEU A 211 -29.19 -6.68 -23.20
C LEU A 211 -29.71 -7.57 -22.05
N GLY A 212 -30.63 -7.09 -21.22
CA GLY A 212 -31.19 -7.85 -20.09
C GLY A 212 -30.28 -7.96 -18.86
N LEU A 213 -29.24 -7.11 -18.77
CA LEU A 213 -28.27 -7.03 -17.68
C LEU A 213 -28.50 -5.85 -16.73
N GLY A 214 -29.67 -5.20 -16.74
CA GLY A 214 -29.93 -3.94 -16.02
C GLY A 214 -29.75 -3.96 -14.49
N MET A 215 -29.53 -5.13 -13.88
CA MET A 215 -29.24 -5.30 -12.45
C MET A 215 -27.88 -5.98 -12.18
N ALA A 216 -27.06 -6.22 -13.20
CA ALA A 216 -25.69 -6.67 -13.03
C ALA A 216 -24.81 -5.50 -12.56
N ALA A 217 -23.78 -5.77 -11.77
CA ALA A 217 -22.83 -4.74 -11.36
C ALA A 217 -21.95 -4.31 -12.55
N ALA A 218 -21.81 -3.00 -12.73
CA ALA A 218 -20.85 -2.39 -13.63
C ALA A 218 -19.60 -1.94 -12.84
N LEU A 219 -18.59 -2.80 -12.80
CA LEU A 219 -17.32 -2.55 -12.14
C LEU A 219 -16.45 -1.62 -12.98
N ARG A 220 -16.61 -0.33 -12.75
CA ARG A 220 -15.73 0.64 -13.37
C ARG A 220 -14.35 0.57 -12.74
N TYR A 221 -13.31 0.65 -13.54
CA TYR A 221 -11.94 0.90 -13.08
C TYR A 221 -11.43 2.04 -13.92
N SER A 222 -11.80 3.27 -13.53
CA SER A 222 -11.27 4.48 -14.16
C SER A 222 -9.79 4.61 -13.81
N THR A 223 -8.95 3.90 -14.52
CA THR A 223 -7.53 4.19 -14.57
C THR A 223 -7.34 5.41 -15.45
N ASP A 224 -6.42 6.29 -15.11
CA ASP A 224 -5.79 7.12 -16.13
C ASP A 224 -4.87 6.26 -16.96
N GLN A 225 -5.48 5.39 -17.76
CA GLN A 225 -4.82 4.42 -18.63
C GLN A 225 -3.69 5.09 -19.43
N GLN A 226 -3.90 6.27 -20.00
CA GLN A 226 -2.86 7.02 -20.70
C GLN A 226 -1.67 7.41 -19.80
N ASP A 227 -1.90 7.79 -18.55
CA ASP A 227 -0.82 8.14 -17.65
C ASP A 227 -0.11 6.88 -17.13
N LEU A 228 -0.83 5.80 -16.83
CA LEU A 228 -0.26 4.51 -16.44
C LEU A 228 0.57 3.86 -17.56
N GLU A 229 0.05 3.84 -18.78
CA GLU A 229 0.76 3.32 -19.96
C GLU A 229 2.03 4.15 -20.23
N ARG A 230 1.96 5.48 -20.08
CA ARG A 230 3.17 6.35 -20.14
C ARG A 230 4.19 6.01 -19.04
N LEU A 231 3.75 5.49 -17.91
CA LEU A 231 4.61 5.03 -16.82
C LEU A 231 5.09 3.58 -17.04
N GLY A 232 4.76 2.96 -18.17
CA GLY A 232 5.12 1.56 -18.50
C GLY A 232 4.36 0.54 -17.67
N VAL A 233 3.12 0.85 -17.28
CA VAL A 233 2.22 -0.07 -16.59
C VAL A 233 1.31 -0.75 -17.60
N ASP A 234 1.25 -2.07 -17.55
CA ASP A 234 0.23 -2.83 -18.25
C ASP A 234 -1.06 -2.77 -17.40
N VAL A 235 -2.00 -1.94 -17.86
CA VAL A 235 -3.24 -1.62 -17.13
C VAL A 235 -4.18 -2.82 -17.08
N ASP A 236 -4.22 -3.61 -18.15
CA ASP A 236 -5.03 -4.82 -18.24
C ASP A 236 -4.48 -5.87 -17.26
N GLN A 237 -3.16 -6.04 -17.24
CA GLN A 237 -2.49 -6.91 -16.28
C GLN A 237 -2.73 -6.48 -14.83
N LEU A 238 -2.58 -5.19 -14.54
CA LEU A 238 -2.79 -4.64 -13.20
C LEU A 238 -4.24 -4.82 -12.74
N PHE A 239 -5.22 -4.63 -13.65
CA PHE A 239 -6.62 -4.93 -13.34
C PHE A 239 -6.78 -6.41 -12.99
N ALA A 240 -6.24 -7.34 -13.78
CA ALA A 240 -6.36 -8.76 -13.51
C ALA A 240 -5.80 -9.11 -12.13
N GLN A 241 -4.57 -8.65 -11.87
CA GLN A 241 -3.84 -8.98 -10.66
C GLN A 241 -4.40 -8.28 -9.41
N ARG A 242 -5.18 -7.20 -9.55
CA ARG A 242 -5.75 -6.47 -8.43
C ARG A 242 -7.25 -6.70 -8.26
N ALA A 243 -8.03 -6.37 -9.28
CA ALA A 243 -9.50 -6.41 -9.21
C ALA A 243 -10.03 -7.84 -9.11
N VAL A 244 -9.59 -8.72 -10.01
CA VAL A 244 -10.06 -10.12 -10.05
C VAL A 244 -9.61 -10.86 -8.79
N ARG A 245 -8.34 -10.70 -8.38
CA ARG A 245 -7.83 -11.25 -7.13
C ARG A 245 -8.58 -10.74 -5.91
N LYS A 246 -8.88 -9.44 -5.82
CA LYS A 246 -9.66 -8.87 -4.71
C LYS A 246 -11.07 -9.47 -4.63
N LEU A 247 -11.72 -9.70 -5.78
CA LEU A 247 -13.02 -10.38 -5.82
C LEU A 247 -12.91 -11.85 -5.38
N GLN A 248 -11.89 -12.58 -5.84
CA GLN A 248 -11.63 -13.95 -5.38
C GLN A 248 -11.31 -14.00 -3.88
N ALA A 249 -10.57 -13.03 -3.36
CA ALA A 249 -10.25 -12.91 -1.94
C ALA A 249 -11.50 -12.64 -1.10
N LYS A 250 -12.47 -11.91 -1.66
CA LYS A 250 -13.85 -11.78 -1.13
C LYS A 250 -14.70 -13.03 -1.33
N GLY A 251 -14.20 -14.08 -1.95
CA GLY A 251 -14.92 -15.35 -2.15
C GLY A 251 -15.88 -15.34 -3.34
N VAL A 252 -15.71 -14.42 -4.29
CA VAL A 252 -16.47 -14.42 -5.55
C VAL A 252 -15.79 -15.38 -6.53
N ALA A 253 -16.52 -16.40 -7.00
CA ALA A 253 -16.01 -17.43 -7.90
C ALA A 253 -15.91 -16.94 -9.36
N ILE A 254 -14.96 -16.05 -9.64
CA ILE A 254 -14.67 -15.61 -11.01
C ILE A 254 -14.07 -16.78 -11.78
N ALA A 255 -14.78 -17.23 -12.82
CA ALA A 255 -14.39 -18.37 -13.63
C ALA A 255 -13.84 -17.97 -15.00
N ALA A 256 -14.30 -16.83 -15.53
CA ALA A 256 -13.84 -16.30 -16.81
C ALA A 256 -13.78 -14.76 -16.82
N VAL A 257 -12.82 -14.23 -17.56
CA VAL A 257 -12.75 -12.83 -18.00
C VAL A 257 -12.88 -12.85 -19.52
N VAL A 258 -13.89 -12.15 -20.04
CA VAL A 258 -14.20 -12.10 -21.48
C VAL A 258 -13.88 -10.72 -21.99
N SER A 259 -12.90 -10.62 -22.89
CA SER A 259 -12.42 -9.34 -23.43
C SER A 259 -12.03 -9.49 -24.90
N PRO A 260 -12.20 -8.44 -25.73
CA PRO A 260 -11.64 -8.41 -27.08
C PRO A 260 -10.12 -8.20 -27.08
N ARG A 261 -9.53 -7.85 -25.92
CA ARG A 261 -8.08 -7.72 -25.74
C ARG A 261 -7.46 -9.10 -25.54
N ALA A 262 -6.18 -9.25 -25.91
CA ALA A 262 -5.44 -10.48 -25.68
C ALA A 262 -4.74 -10.45 -24.31
N TRP A 263 -5.04 -11.41 -23.44
CA TRP A 263 -4.48 -11.48 -22.08
C TRP A 263 -3.59 -12.73 -21.97
N PRO A 264 -2.48 -12.67 -21.22
CA PRO A 264 -1.66 -13.83 -20.95
C PRO A 264 -2.45 -14.95 -20.26
N ALA A 265 -2.27 -16.20 -20.70
CA ALA A 265 -2.84 -17.35 -20.01
C ALA A 265 -2.23 -17.49 -18.61
N GLY A 266 -3.04 -17.90 -17.63
CA GLY A 266 -2.58 -18.15 -16.26
C GLY A 266 -2.25 -16.90 -15.45
N LEU A 267 -2.63 -15.71 -15.92
CA LEU A 267 -2.36 -14.45 -15.24
C LEU A 267 -2.95 -14.39 -13.81
N VAL A 268 -4.12 -15.00 -13.64
CA VAL A 268 -4.77 -15.25 -12.35
C VAL A 268 -5.12 -16.73 -12.30
N ALA A 269 -4.75 -17.40 -11.21
CA ALA A 269 -5.02 -18.82 -11.04
C ALA A 269 -6.53 -19.11 -11.10
N GLU A 270 -6.88 -20.23 -11.73
CA GLU A 270 -8.26 -20.76 -11.83
C GLU A 270 -9.23 -19.92 -12.69
N VAL A 271 -8.76 -18.84 -13.35
CA VAL A 271 -9.55 -17.96 -14.23
C VAL A 271 -9.17 -18.17 -15.70
N ASP A 272 -10.18 -18.38 -16.55
CA ASP A 272 -9.98 -18.42 -18.01
C ASP A 272 -10.06 -16.99 -18.59
N PHE A 273 -9.08 -16.59 -19.38
CA PHE A 273 -9.13 -15.34 -20.15
C PHE A 273 -9.50 -15.67 -21.60
N LEU A 274 -10.70 -15.27 -22.02
CA LEU A 274 -11.33 -15.74 -23.25
C LEU A 274 -11.69 -14.58 -24.20
N SER A 275 -11.49 -14.81 -25.50
CA SER A 275 -12.05 -13.96 -26.55
C SER A 275 -13.55 -14.26 -26.76
N PRO A 276 -14.32 -13.34 -27.37
CA PRO A 276 -15.73 -13.58 -27.70
C PRO A 276 -15.96 -14.84 -28.55
N GLU A 277 -15.09 -15.09 -29.52
CA GLU A 277 -15.15 -16.28 -30.39
C GLU A 277 -14.90 -17.55 -29.61
N GLN A 278 -13.95 -17.52 -28.67
CA GLN A 278 -13.69 -18.64 -27.77
C GLN A 278 -14.91 -18.93 -26.91
N VAL A 279 -15.59 -17.92 -26.36
CA VAL A 279 -16.82 -18.14 -25.56
C VAL A 279 -17.90 -18.86 -26.38
N LEU A 280 -18.18 -18.41 -27.61
CA LEU A 280 -19.16 -19.07 -28.46
C LEU A 280 -18.75 -20.51 -28.80
N ALA A 281 -17.47 -20.75 -29.11
CA ALA A 281 -16.97 -22.09 -29.38
C ALA A 281 -17.12 -23.01 -28.15
N HIS A 282 -16.85 -22.51 -26.94
CA HIS A 282 -17.02 -23.26 -25.70
C HIS A 282 -18.49 -23.58 -25.41
N ALA A 283 -19.41 -22.64 -25.66
CA ALA A 283 -20.83 -22.82 -25.42
C ALA A 283 -21.43 -23.98 -26.26
N HIS A 284 -20.96 -24.18 -27.49
CA HIS A 284 -21.42 -25.28 -28.36
C HIS A 284 -20.86 -26.66 -27.97
N GLY A 285 -19.86 -26.76 -27.09
CA GLY A 285 -19.08 -27.98 -26.84
C GLY A 285 -18.99 -28.47 -25.39
N GLN A 286 -19.89 -28.05 -24.48
CA GLN A 286 -19.74 -28.23 -23.02
C GLN A 286 -18.51 -27.56 -22.40
N GLY A 287 -17.92 -26.56 -23.06
CA GLY A 287 -16.64 -25.97 -22.70
C GLY A 287 -16.58 -25.31 -21.32
N PHE A 288 -17.72 -24.91 -20.75
CA PHE A 288 -17.77 -24.31 -19.39
C PHE A 288 -17.94 -25.32 -18.26
N ARG A 289 -17.98 -26.63 -18.53
CA ARG A 289 -18.08 -27.65 -17.47
C ARG A 289 -16.91 -27.57 -16.48
N ALA A 290 -15.69 -27.43 -17.00
CA ALA A 290 -14.49 -27.29 -16.17
C ALA A 290 -14.55 -26.01 -15.30
N ALA A 291 -15.07 -24.91 -15.85
CA ALA A 291 -15.28 -23.66 -15.11
C ALA A 291 -16.25 -23.86 -13.91
N HIS A 292 -17.32 -24.62 -14.08
CA HIS A 292 -18.23 -24.96 -12.98
C HIS A 292 -17.59 -25.86 -11.93
N GLU A 293 -16.79 -26.84 -12.35
CA GLU A 293 -16.05 -27.73 -11.44
C GLU A 293 -15.02 -26.92 -10.62
N ARG A 294 -14.29 -26.00 -11.25
CA ARG A 294 -13.37 -25.07 -10.56
C ARG A 294 -14.11 -24.14 -9.60
N ALA A 295 -15.22 -23.53 -10.01
CA ALA A 295 -15.99 -22.65 -9.13
C ALA A 295 -16.56 -23.37 -7.90
N ARG A 296 -17.06 -24.60 -8.06
CA ARG A 296 -17.47 -25.43 -6.92
C ARG A 296 -16.30 -25.77 -6.00
N ALA A 297 -15.15 -26.16 -6.55
CA ALA A 297 -13.95 -26.43 -5.77
C ALA A 297 -13.45 -25.18 -5.04
N PHE A 298 -13.52 -24.02 -5.68
CA PHE A 298 -13.17 -22.72 -5.10
C PHE A 298 -14.06 -22.37 -3.91
N VAL A 299 -15.39 -22.49 -4.04
CA VAL A 299 -16.33 -22.24 -2.94
C VAL A 299 -16.08 -23.21 -1.79
N ALA A 300 -15.93 -24.51 -2.07
CA ALA A 300 -15.65 -25.52 -1.05
C ALA A 300 -14.27 -25.35 -0.39
N ALA A 301 -13.27 -24.83 -1.10
CA ALA A 301 -11.97 -24.48 -0.54
C ALA A 301 -12.09 -23.28 0.41
N ARG A 302 -12.82 -22.23 -0.02
CA ARG A 302 -13.09 -21.06 0.82
C ARG A 302 -13.79 -21.41 2.12
N GLU A 303 -14.80 -22.27 2.07
CA GLU A 303 -15.60 -22.67 3.23
C GLU A 303 -14.77 -23.46 4.27
N ARG A 304 -13.72 -24.15 3.83
CA ARG A 304 -12.81 -24.90 4.71
C ARG A 304 -11.61 -24.09 5.20
N ALA A 305 -11.26 -23.01 4.51
CA ALA A 305 -10.10 -22.19 4.83
C ALA A 305 -10.41 -21.20 5.95
N ASP A 306 -9.38 -20.91 6.76
CA ASP A 306 -9.41 -19.75 7.65
C ASP A 306 -9.67 -18.47 6.82
N PRO A 307 -10.58 -17.56 7.25
CA PRO A 307 -10.92 -16.36 6.50
C PRO A 307 -9.74 -15.45 6.15
N LEU A 308 -8.78 -15.31 7.07
CA LEU A 308 -7.60 -14.46 6.90
C LEU A 308 -6.61 -15.12 5.96
N THR A 309 -6.27 -16.39 6.20
CA THR A 309 -5.38 -17.14 5.32
C THR A 309 -5.91 -17.12 3.88
N TRP A 310 -7.21 -17.39 3.69
CA TRP A 310 -7.85 -17.31 2.37
C TRP A 310 -7.71 -15.93 1.72
N ARG A 311 -8.03 -14.88 2.48
CA ARG A 311 -8.00 -13.50 1.99
C ARG A 311 -6.58 -13.15 1.53
N LEU A 312 -5.57 -13.49 2.32
CA LEU A 312 -4.16 -13.22 2.00
C LEU A 312 -3.65 -14.05 0.82
N ASP A 313 -3.93 -15.35 0.77
CA ASP A 313 -3.54 -16.24 -0.33
C ASP A 313 -4.02 -15.68 -1.68
N ARG A 314 -5.30 -15.31 -1.73
CA ARG A 314 -5.93 -14.82 -2.97
C ARG A 314 -5.54 -13.39 -3.30
N ALA A 315 -5.38 -12.53 -2.31
CA ALA A 315 -5.06 -11.12 -2.53
C ALA A 315 -3.59 -10.89 -2.90
N THR A 316 -2.67 -11.70 -2.39
CA THR A 316 -1.22 -11.45 -2.52
C THR A 316 -0.46 -12.54 -3.28
N ALA A 317 -1.09 -13.69 -3.54
CA ALA A 317 -0.44 -14.88 -4.10
C ALA A 317 0.78 -15.38 -3.29
N SER A 318 0.80 -15.08 -1.99
CA SER A 318 1.73 -15.65 -1.02
C SER A 318 1.18 -16.96 -0.45
N THR A 319 2.06 -17.80 0.08
CA THR A 319 1.68 -19.08 0.71
C THR A 319 1.96 -19.03 2.21
N LEU A 320 1.04 -19.55 3.02
CA LEU A 320 1.27 -19.72 4.44
C LEU A 320 2.21 -20.90 4.69
N VAL A 321 3.32 -20.64 5.36
CA VAL A 321 4.32 -21.64 5.71
C VAL A 321 4.29 -21.88 7.21
N ALA A 322 4.04 -23.12 7.61
CA ALA A 322 4.02 -23.52 9.02
C ALA A 322 5.43 -23.85 9.56
N HIS A 323 5.52 -24.02 10.87
CA HIS A 323 6.68 -24.57 11.57
C HIS A 323 7.96 -23.72 11.58
N ASN A 324 7.79 -22.39 11.61
CA ASN A 324 8.89 -21.46 11.73
C ASN A 324 9.14 -21.07 13.20
N ALA A 325 10.35 -20.63 13.49
CA ALA A 325 10.62 -19.78 14.64
C ALA A 325 10.78 -18.35 14.14
N VAL A 326 10.08 -17.42 14.79
CA VAL A 326 9.98 -16.03 14.37
C VAL A 326 10.14 -15.12 15.58
N HIS A 327 10.98 -14.09 15.46
CA HIS A 327 11.22 -13.11 16.51
C HIS A 327 11.25 -11.70 15.92
N ALA A 328 10.47 -10.78 16.48
CA ALA A 328 10.54 -9.36 16.13
C ALA A 328 11.47 -8.64 17.11
N GLU A 329 12.30 -7.72 16.61
CA GLU A 329 13.23 -6.93 17.42
C GLU A 329 13.10 -5.44 17.11
N LEU A 330 12.72 -4.67 18.13
CA LEU A 330 12.54 -3.23 18.09
C LEU A 330 13.73 -2.48 18.71
N ASP A 331 14.54 -3.12 19.56
CA ASP A 331 15.73 -2.53 20.16
C ASP A 331 16.90 -2.51 19.16
N ASN A 332 17.42 -1.30 18.91
CA ASN A 332 18.47 -1.09 17.92
C ASN A 332 19.80 -1.75 18.30
N ARG A 333 20.16 -1.75 19.59
CA ARG A 333 21.42 -2.33 20.07
C ARG A 333 21.37 -3.85 19.89
N ARG A 334 20.29 -4.49 20.35
CA ARG A 334 20.09 -5.93 20.21
C ARG A 334 20.03 -6.34 18.74
N ALA A 335 19.31 -5.60 17.90
CA ALA A 335 19.28 -5.84 16.46
C ALA A 335 20.67 -5.82 15.82
N ARG A 336 21.50 -4.81 16.18
CA ARG A 336 22.87 -4.67 15.70
C ARG A 336 23.75 -5.83 16.14
N GLU A 337 23.73 -6.15 17.44
CA GLU A 337 24.52 -7.23 18.02
C GLU A 337 24.16 -8.57 17.37
N ARG A 338 22.85 -8.85 17.25
CA ARG A 338 22.35 -10.07 16.62
C ARG A 338 22.77 -10.21 15.16
N LEU A 339 22.69 -9.14 14.37
CA LEU A 339 23.15 -9.14 12.98
C LEU A 339 24.64 -9.51 12.87
N PHE A 340 25.49 -8.91 13.71
CA PHE A 340 26.92 -9.19 13.69
C PHE A 340 27.25 -10.61 14.17
N GLU A 341 26.51 -11.14 15.15
CA GLU A 341 26.62 -12.54 15.57
C GLU A 341 26.30 -13.51 14.43
N LEU A 342 25.21 -13.27 13.71
CA LEU A 342 24.80 -14.09 12.56
C LEU A 342 25.87 -14.06 11.47
N ILE A 343 26.38 -12.88 11.09
CA ILE A 343 27.44 -12.76 10.10
C ILE A 343 28.72 -13.47 10.58
N ALA A 344 29.11 -13.28 11.84
CA ALA A 344 30.31 -13.92 12.39
C ALA A 344 30.22 -15.45 12.37
N ALA A 345 29.02 -16.01 12.61
CA ALA A 345 28.76 -17.44 12.63
C ALA A 345 28.63 -18.07 11.24
N ALA A 346 28.46 -17.27 10.17
CA ALA A 346 28.25 -17.73 8.81
C ALA A 346 29.37 -18.67 8.32
N ARG A 347 28.98 -19.75 7.64
CA ARG A 347 29.88 -20.81 7.15
C ARG A 347 29.90 -20.96 5.65
N GLU A 348 28.79 -20.69 4.97
CA GLU A 348 28.61 -20.95 3.54
C GLU A 348 28.34 -19.66 2.78
N SER A 349 27.36 -18.87 3.25
CA SER A 349 26.96 -17.66 2.53
C SER A 349 26.31 -16.60 3.41
N VAL A 350 26.46 -15.34 2.98
CA VAL A 350 25.70 -14.20 3.48
C VAL A 350 25.12 -13.46 2.28
N HIS A 351 23.82 -13.25 2.26
CA HIS A 351 23.12 -12.49 1.23
C HIS A 351 22.48 -11.28 1.90
N LEU A 352 22.81 -10.08 1.44
CA LEU A 352 22.31 -8.84 2.00
C LEU A 352 21.67 -8.00 0.91
N GLN A 353 20.56 -7.38 1.26
CA GLN A 353 19.87 -6.40 0.45
C GLN A 353 19.57 -5.17 1.30
N PHE A 354 19.91 -3.98 0.80
CA PHE A 354 19.60 -2.71 1.47
C PHE A 354 19.17 -1.64 0.47
N TYR A 355 18.23 -0.79 0.87
CA TYR A 355 17.81 0.37 0.09
C TYR A 355 18.75 1.56 0.29
N ILE A 356 19.13 1.89 1.52
CA ILE A 356 20.10 2.95 1.82
C ILE A 356 21.36 2.35 2.45
N LEU A 357 22.52 2.68 1.90
CA LEU A 357 23.81 2.60 2.58
C LEU A 357 24.39 3.99 2.75
N ARG A 358 24.69 4.38 3.99
CA ARG A 358 25.35 5.65 4.30
C ARG A 358 26.64 5.46 5.09
N PRO A 359 27.68 6.26 4.81
CA PRO A 359 28.88 6.33 5.64
C PRO A 359 28.52 6.54 7.10
N SER A 360 28.92 5.59 7.94
CA SER A 360 28.54 5.47 9.35
C SER A 360 29.45 4.48 10.05
N GLU A 361 29.51 4.53 11.39
CA GLU A 361 30.28 3.55 12.16
C GLU A 361 29.73 2.13 11.95
N PHE A 362 28.40 2.00 11.91
CA PHE A 362 27.73 0.75 11.59
C PHE A 362 28.20 0.17 10.24
N LEU A 363 28.19 0.97 9.18
CA LEU A 363 28.54 0.50 7.84
C LEU A 363 30.02 0.08 7.77
N GLU A 364 30.93 0.83 8.39
CA GLU A 364 32.35 0.46 8.45
C GLU A 364 32.55 -0.89 9.13
N ARG A 365 31.87 -1.11 10.27
CA ARG A 365 31.90 -2.41 10.98
C ARG A 365 31.29 -3.53 10.14
N LEU A 366 30.19 -3.27 9.43
CA LEU A 366 29.57 -4.23 8.53
C LEU A 366 30.53 -4.65 7.41
N ILE A 367 31.18 -3.69 6.76
CA ILE A 367 32.18 -3.95 5.73
C ILE A 367 33.29 -4.85 6.28
N VAL A 368 33.89 -4.51 7.43
CA VAL A 368 34.95 -5.31 8.04
C VAL A 368 34.49 -6.74 8.34
N ALA A 369 33.28 -6.92 8.87
CA ALA A 369 32.72 -8.24 9.16
C ALA A 369 32.52 -9.07 7.88
N LEU A 370 31.99 -8.47 6.81
CA LEU A 370 31.78 -9.13 5.53
C LEU A 370 33.11 -9.54 4.88
N ILE A 371 34.12 -8.65 4.87
CA ILE A 371 35.46 -8.96 4.36
C ILE A 371 36.09 -10.12 5.14
N HIS A 372 35.98 -10.09 6.47
CA HIS A 372 36.52 -11.16 7.31
C HIS A 372 35.88 -12.51 7.02
N ARG A 373 34.57 -12.55 6.74
CA ARG A 373 33.87 -13.79 6.35
C ARG A 373 34.20 -14.22 4.93
N ALA A 374 34.26 -13.30 3.99
CA ALA A 374 34.65 -13.58 2.61
C ALA A 374 36.04 -14.22 2.50
N ARG A 375 37.01 -13.67 3.25
CA ARG A 375 38.38 -14.22 3.33
C ARG A 375 38.47 -15.58 3.99
N ALA A 376 37.47 -15.95 4.79
CA ALA A 376 37.35 -17.29 5.37
C ALA A 376 36.59 -18.28 4.48
N GLY A 377 36.25 -17.89 3.24
CA GLY A 377 35.59 -18.74 2.25
C GLY A 377 34.07 -18.62 2.18
N VAL A 378 33.46 -17.76 3.00
CA VAL A 378 32.01 -17.51 2.96
C VAL A 378 31.66 -16.68 1.72
N ARG A 379 30.64 -17.08 0.95
CA ARG A 379 30.18 -16.30 -0.20
C ARG A 379 29.31 -15.14 0.24
N VAL A 380 29.69 -13.92 -0.09
CA VAL A 380 28.91 -12.72 0.20
C VAL A 380 28.27 -12.19 -1.08
N ARG A 381 26.96 -11.97 -1.07
CA ARG A 381 26.25 -11.22 -2.12
C ARG A 381 25.58 -10.00 -1.51
N LEU A 382 25.96 -8.81 -1.96
CA LEU A 382 25.41 -7.55 -1.49
C LEU A 382 24.67 -6.86 -2.63
N MET A 383 23.35 -6.72 -2.48
CA MET A 383 22.48 -6.00 -3.38
C MET A 383 22.10 -4.65 -2.77
N ILE A 384 22.25 -3.58 -3.54
CA ILE A 384 21.98 -2.22 -3.06
C ILE A 384 21.30 -1.35 -4.11
N ASP A 385 20.44 -0.45 -3.67
CA ASP A 385 19.86 0.57 -4.54
C ASP A 385 20.93 1.60 -4.97
N ALA A 386 21.06 1.81 -6.29
CA ALA A 386 22.07 2.70 -6.87
C ALA A 386 21.93 4.18 -6.43
N LEU A 387 20.70 4.72 -6.46
CA LEU A 387 20.41 6.12 -6.17
C LEU A 387 20.68 6.43 -4.69
N TYR A 388 20.12 5.62 -3.80
CA TYR A 388 20.14 5.90 -2.36
C TYR A 388 21.41 5.45 -1.64
N SER A 389 22.23 4.64 -2.30
CA SER A 389 23.58 4.27 -1.84
C SER A 389 24.69 5.04 -2.55
N GLU A 390 24.35 5.98 -3.44
CA GLU A 390 25.29 6.72 -4.31
C GLU A 390 26.28 5.80 -5.05
N GLU A 391 25.81 4.64 -5.50
CA GLU A 391 26.63 3.60 -6.13
C GLU A 391 26.25 3.43 -7.61
N GLU A 392 27.24 3.47 -8.49
CA GLU A 392 27.05 3.47 -9.95
C GLU A 392 26.04 4.55 -10.43
N LEU A 393 25.93 5.66 -9.69
CA LEU A 393 25.02 6.77 -9.95
C LEU A 393 25.68 7.80 -10.87
N LEU A 394 25.28 7.85 -12.14
CA LEU A 394 25.88 8.73 -13.16
C LEU A 394 27.41 8.61 -13.22
N GLY A 395 27.91 7.37 -13.06
CA GLY A 395 29.34 7.06 -13.01
C GLY A 395 30.05 7.36 -11.68
N ARG A 396 29.34 7.85 -10.66
CA ARG A 396 29.88 7.97 -9.30
C ARG A 396 29.81 6.60 -8.60
N LEU A 397 30.85 6.28 -7.84
CA LEU A 397 30.93 5.07 -7.03
C LEU A 397 31.00 5.45 -5.55
N ASN A 398 30.42 4.62 -4.69
CA ASN A 398 30.53 4.81 -3.25
C ASN A 398 31.92 4.33 -2.78
N PRO A 399 32.75 5.21 -2.20
CA PRO A 399 34.12 4.86 -1.84
C PRO A 399 34.22 3.74 -0.80
N LEU A 400 33.20 3.59 0.07
CA LEU A 400 33.19 2.53 1.07
C LEU A 400 33.03 1.15 0.43
N LEU A 401 32.27 1.08 -0.66
CA LEU A 401 31.98 -0.16 -1.38
C LEU A 401 33.10 -0.59 -2.32
N HIS A 402 34.02 0.32 -2.64
CA HIS A 402 35.22 -0.01 -3.42
C HIS A 402 36.04 -1.12 -2.75
N SER A 403 36.16 -1.09 -1.42
CA SER A 403 36.89 -2.10 -0.64
C SER A 403 36.28 -3.50 -0.79
N LEU A 404 34.95 -3.61 -0.79
CA LEU A 404 34.23 -4.87 -0.94
C LEU A 404 34.47 -5.50 -2.32
N ARG A 405 34.51 -4.69 -3.38
CA ARG A 405 34.73 -5.19 -4.76
C ARG A 405 36.11 -5.82 -4.97
N ALA A 406 37.10 -5.46 -4.15
CA ALA A 406 38.45 -6.01 -4.25
C ALA A 406 38.58 -7.39 -3.60
N GLU A 407 37.61 -7.81 -2.80
CA GLU A 407 37.70 -9.05 -2.02
C GLU A 407 37.17 -10.25 -2.81
N ALA A 408 37.95 -11.33 -2.81
CA ALA A 408 37.48 -12.60 -3.32
C ALA A 408 36.27 -13.08 -2.50
N ASN A 409 35.28 -13.67 -3.17
CA ASN A 409 34.00 -14.13 -2.61
C ASN A 409 32.98 -13.05 -2.23
N ILE A 410 33.21 -11.76 -2.53
CA ILE A 410 32.18 -10.74 -2.44
C ILE A 410 31.68 -10.35 -3.84
N GLU A 411 30.39 -10.55 -4.07
CA GLU A 411 29.68 -10.07 -5.26
C GLU A 411 28.83 -8.86 -4.85
N LEU A 412 29.02 -7.71 -5.49
CA LEU A 412 28.24 -6.49 -5.24
C LEU A 412 27.41 -6.16 -6.48
N LEU A 413 26.11 -5.92 -6.30
CA LEU A 413 25.17 -5.55 -7.35
C LEU A 413 24.43 -4.27 -6.98
N ALA A 414 24.66 -3.21 -7.76
CA ALA A 414 23.83 -2.01 -7.74
C ALA A 414 22.58 -2.24 -8.62
N VAL A 415 21.40 -2.10 -8.03
CA VAL A 415 20.11 -2.30 -8.71
C VAL A 415 19.46 -0.96 -9.04
N GLU A 416 18.54 -0.98 -10.00
CA GLU A 416 17.82 0.23 -10.47
C GLU A 416 18.79 1.35 -10.85
N ARG A 417 19.80 1.02 -11.68
CA ARG A 417 20.88 1.93 -12.07
C ARG A 417 20.37 3.19 -12.79
N ILE A 418 21.06 4.30 -12.55
CA ILE A 418 20.86 5.58 -13.25
C ILE A 418 22.18 5.91 -13.95
N GLU A 419 22.30 5.50 -15.21
CA GLU A 419 23.57 5.52 -15.95
C GLU A 419 23.78 6.85 -16.70
N SER A 420 22.68 7.53 -17.05
CA SER A 420 22.72 8.76 -17.85
C SER A 420 21.68 9.79 -17.37
N ALA A 421 21.83 11.04 -17.83
CA ALA A 421 20.84 12.08 -17.58
C ALA A 421 19.46 11.76 -18.18
N GLN A 422 19.38 10.86 -19.17
CA GLN A 422 18.12 10.39 -19.76
C GLN A 422 17.38 9.43 -18.83
N ASP A 423 18.09 8.78 -17.89
CA ASP A 423 17.49 7.90 -16.88
C ASP A 423 16.88 8.68 -15.70
N VAL A 424 17.09 10.00 -15.64
CA VAL A 424 16.52 10.90 -14.63
C VAL A 424 15.07 11.26 -14.99
N GLU A 425 14.25 10.23 -15.16
CA GLU A 425 12.80 10.33 -15.33
C GLU A 425 12.08 9.92 -14.04
N LEU A 426 10.95 10.56 -13.75
CA LEU A 426 10.21 10.37 -12.49
C LEU A 426 9.90 8.90 -12.17
N THR A 427 9.58 8.11 -13.21
CA THR A 427 9.30 6.66 -13.08
C THR A 427 10.49 5.88 -12.55
N ARG A 428 11.68 6.07 -13.13
CA ARG A 428 12.92 5.39 -12.74
C ARG A 428 13.43 5.85 -11.37
N LEU A 429 13.15 7.10 -11.01
CA LEU A 429 13.47 7.63 -9.68
C LEU A 429 12.53 7.10 -8.59
N LYS A 430 11.27 6.77 -8.93
CA LYS A 430 10.28 6.24 -7.99
C LYS A 430 10.27 4.71 -7.89
N ARG A 431 10.46 4.01 -9.00
CA ARG A 431 10.54 2.54 -9.02
C ARG A 431 11.91 2.12 -8.50
N ARG A 432 11.97 1.86 -7.20
CA ARG A 432 13.19 1.46 -6.51
C ARG A 432 12.98 0.15 -5.78
N ASP A 433 14.08 -0.49 -5.38
CA ASP A 433 14.00 -1.70 -4.58
C ASP A 433 14.15 -1.36 -3.08
N HIS A 434 13.01 -1.25 -2.40
CA HIS A 434 12.93 -0.84 -1.00
C HIS A 434 13.00 -2.03 -0.03
N ARG A 435 13.40 -3.23 -0.48
CA ARG A 435 13.57 -4.39 0.42
C ARG A 435 14.85 -4.30 1.25
N LYS A 436 14.79 -4.80 2.48
CA LYS A 436 15.97 -5.02 3.33
C LYS A 436 15.96 -6.44 3.87
N LEU A 437 16.84 -7.26 3.32
CA LEU A 437 16.92 -8.70 3.61
C LEU A 437 18.35 -9.05 4.02
N VAL A 438 18.48 -9.91 5.03
CA VAL A 438 19.76 -10.54 5.36
C VAL A 438 19.53 -12.03 5.49
N ILE A 439 20.17 -12.85 4.68
CA ILE A 439 20.07 -14.31 4.72
C ILE A 439 21.45 -14.88 5.02
N VAL A 440 21.54 -15.73 6.06
CA VAL A 440 22.79 -16.38 6.48
C VAL A 440 22.66 -17.89 6.31
N ASP A 441 23.57 -18.45 5.51
CA ASP A 441 23.69 -19.87 5.19
C ASP A 441 22.42 -20.52 4.61
N GLY A 442 21.41 -19.72 4.24
CA GLY A 442 20.07 -20.21 3.91
C GLY A 442 19.33 -20.86 5.07
N LEU A 443 19.74 -20.59 6.31
CA LEU A 443 19.17 -21.17 7.54
C LEU A 443 18.53 -20.12 8.44
N ARG A 444 18.91 -18.86 8.29
CA ARG A 444 18.37 -17.70 9.01
C ARG A 444 18.14 -16.55 8.06
N ALA A 445 17.03 -15.84 8.25
CA ALA A 445 16.74 -14.64 7.49
C ALA A 445 16.26 -13.50 8.39
N LEU A 446 16.67 -12.27 8.10
CA LEU A 446 16.11 -11.05 8.65
C LEU A 446 15.33 -10.34 7.54
N VAL A 447 14.06 -10.04 7.78
CA VAL A 447 13.24 -9.14 6.93
C VAL A 447 13.00 -7.86 7.71
N SER A 448 13.44 -6.73 7.17
CA SER A 448 13.73 -5.55 7.98
C SER A 448 13.16 -4.24 7.43
N GLY A 449 12.81 -3.33 8.33
CA GLY A 449 12.65 -1.91 8.02
C GLY A 449 13.99 -1.16 7.98
N ARG A 450 15.05 -1.70 8.59
CA ARG A 450 16.35 -1.05 8.83
C ARG A 450 17.23 -1.02 7.60
N ASN A 451 17.73 0.17 7.26
CA ASN A 451 18.81 0.35 6.30
C ASN A 451 20.18 0.28 6.97
N ALA A 452 21.26 0.38 6.19
CA ALA A 452 22.62 0.29 6.70
C ALA A 452 23.19 1.68 7.04
N SER A 453 22.87 2.17 8.25
CA SER A 453 23.41 3.39 8.83
C SER A 453 23.22 3.43 10.36
N ASP A 454 23.89 4.36 11.05
CA ASP A 454 23.92 4.47 12.51
C ASP A 454 22.53 4.71 13.12
N GLU A 455 21.69 5.54 12.49
CA GLU A 455 20.36 5.90 13.01
C GLU A 455 19.42 4.68 13.21
N TYR A 456 19.68 3.57 12.51
CA TYR A 456 18.89 2.34 12.56
C TYR A 456 19.35 1.34 13.61
N TYR A 457 20.59 1.48 14.09
CA TYR A 457 21.29 0.44 14.86
C TYR A 457 21.98 0.97 16.12
N GLN A 458 22.02 2.29 16.36
CA GLN A 458 22.43 2.87 17.63
C GLN A 458 21.27 2.89 18.62
N GLY A 459 21.53 2.50 19.87
CA GLY A 459 20.58 2.60 20.97
C GLY A 459 20.37 4.06 21.40
N PHE A 460 19.17 4.35 21.91
CA PHE A 460 18.84 5.68 22.45
C PHE A 460 19.67 6.06 23.68
N ASP A 461 20.28 5.06 24.34
CA ASP A 461 21.19 5.18 25.48
C ASP A 461 22.68 5.18 25.06
N GLU A 462 23.00 5.12 23.77
CA GLU A 462 24.37 5.14 23.24
C GLU A 462 24.79 6.50 22.68
N VAL A 463 23.82 7.38 22.41
CA VAL A 463 24.07 8.64 21.71
C VAL A 463 23.87 9.85 22.64
N PRO A 464 24.90 10.70 22.82
CA PRO A 464 24.74 12.01 23.45
C PRO A 464 23.86 12.93 22.60
N ILE A 465 22.70 13.32 23.13
CA ILE A 465 21.76 14.23 22.49
C ILE A 465 21.79 15.58 23.21
N HIS A 466 22.19 16.63 22.50
CA HIS A 466 22.23 18.01 22.98
C HIS A 466 21.56 18.94 21.97
N ASP A 467 21.42 20.22 22.30
CA ASP A 467 20.61 21.15 21.48
C ASP A 467 21.07 21.34 20.02
N ASN A 468 22.31 20.99 19.69
CA ASN A 468 22.82 21.11 18.33
C ASN A 468 23.04 19.75 17.65
N THR A 469 22.59 18.66 18.27
CA THR A 469 22.63 17.33 17.64
C THR A 469 21.78 17.38 16.38
N ARG A 470 22.40 17.10 15.23
CA ARG A 470 21.68 17.03 13.95
C ARG A 470 20.75 15.82 13.94
N HIS A 471 19.62 15.94 13.26
CA HIS A 471 18.59 14.91 13.26
C HIS A 471 19.07 13.53 12.78
N GLU A 472 20.06 13.46 11.88
CA GLU A 472 20.61 12.21 11.35
C GLU A 472 21.41 11.41 12.38
N ARG A 473 21.84 12.07 13.48
CA ARG A 473 22.55 11.40 14.59
C ARG A 473 21.61 10.92 15.68
N ILE A 474 20.33 11.31 15.64
CA ILE A 474 19.35 10.88 16.64
C ILE A 474 18.83 9.51 16.20
N PRO A 475 18.94 8.45 17.03
CA PRO A 475 18.45 7.13 16.68
C PRO A 475 16.97 7.11 16.33
N TRP A 476 16.55 6.17 15.49
CA TRP A 476 15.16 5.97 15.09
C TRP A 476 14.61 4.70 15.73
N LEU A 477 13.30 4.67 15.98
CA LEU A 477 12.63 3.40 16.29
C LEU A 477 12.41 2.65 14.99
N ASP A 478 12.90 1.42 14.89
CA ASP A 478 12.69 0.57 13.72
C ASP A 478 12.44 -0.88 14.17
N ALA A 479 12.07 -1.75 13.24
CA ALA A 479 11.77 -3.14 13.52
C ALA A 479 12.28 -4.07 12.40
N HIS A 480 12.58 -5.31 12.78
CA HIS A 480 12.82 -6.38 11.83
C HIS A 480 12.31 -7.69 12.42
N VAL A 481 12.16 -8.70 11.57
CA VAL A 481 11.81 -10.06 11.97
C VAL A 481 12.95 -11.00 11.60
N GLU A 482 13.46 -11.73 12.60
CA GLU A 482 14.32 -12.90 12.40
C GLU A 482 13.45 -14.15 12.18
N VAL A 483 13.78 -14.93 11.15
CA VAL A 483 13.10 -16.16 10.76
C VAL A 483 14.08 -17.32 10.71
N ALA A 484 13.65 -18.45 11.25
CA ALA A 484 14.25 -19.77 11.10
C ALA A 484 13.17 -20.78 10.70
N GLY A 485 13.55 -21.79 9.92
CA GLY A 485 12.63 -22.84 9.45
C GLY A 485 12.25 -22.67 7.98
N PRO A 486 11.22 -23.38 7.51
CA PRO A 486 10.88 -23.51 6.09
C PRO A 486 10.73 -22.17 5.34
N LEU A 487 10.24 -21.11 5.98
CA LEU A 487 10.02 -19.81 5.33
C LEU A 487 11.32 -19.14 4.85
N VAL A 488 12.49 -19.48 5.43
CA VAL A 488 13.78 -18.96 4.96
C VAL A 488 14.05 -19.34 3.50
N ARG A 489 13.55 -20.49 3.04
CA ARG A 489 13.65 -20.93 1.65
C ARG A 489 12.97 -19.95 0.70
N GLU A 490 11.78 -19.46 1.05
CA GLU A 490 11.03 -18.49 0.23
C GLU A 490 11.73 -17.12 0.21
N ILE A 491 12.24 -16.67 1.35
CA ILE A 491 12.99 -15.41 1.47
C ILE A 491 14.26 -15.47 0.61
N GLN A 492 15.00 -16.58 0.67
CA GLN A 492 16.18 -16.79 -0.16
C GLN A 492 15.83 -16.88 -1.65
N ALA A 493 14.75 -17.59 -2.00
CA ALA A 493 14.27 -17.66 -3.38
C ALA A 493 14.00 -16.27 -3.95
N ASN A 494 13.33 -15.40 -3.19
CA ASN A 494 13.04 -14.03 -3.61
C ASN A 494 14.31 -13.19 -3.80
N PHE A 495 15.29 -13.32 -2.90
CA PHE A 495 16.58 -12.65 -3.04
C PHE A 495 17.31 -13.10 -4.32
N LEU A 496 17.42 -14.42 -4.55
CA LEU A 496 18.13 -14.97 -5.71
C LEU A 496 17.43 -14.65 -7.03
N GLU A 497 16.10 -14.67 -7.06
CA GLU A 497 15.33 -14.26 -8.23
C GLU A 497 15.58 -12.79 -8.55
N THR A 498 15.48 -11.91 -7.55
CA THR A 498 15.77 -10.47 -7.71
C THR A 498 17.20 -10.25 -8.19
N TRP A 499 18.16 -10.97 -7.60
CA TRP A 499 19.57 -10.89 -7.98
C TRP A 499 19.77 -11.21 -9.45
N ARG A 500 19.15 -12.29 -9.92
CA ARG A 500 19.21 -12.70 -11.33
C ARG A 500 18.51 -11.68 -12.24
N ASP A 501 17.32 -11.22 -11.86
CA ASP A 501 16.50 -10.28 -12.65
C ASP A 501 17.22 -8.93 -12.83
N GLN A 502 18.01 -8.52 -11.84
CA GLN A 502 18.82 -7.30 -11.86
C GLN A 502 20.20 -7.51 -12.52
N GLY A 503 20.44 -8.66 -13.15
CA GLY A 503 21.64 -8.95 -13.94
C GLY A 503 22.80 -9.56 -13.16
N GLY A 504 22.58 -9.96 -11.90
CA GLY A 504 23.55 -10.69 -11.11
C GLY A 504 23.75 -12.12 -11.59
N SER A 505 25.00 -12.59 -11.60
CA SER A 505 25.31 -13.97 -11.98
C SER A 505 24.99 -14.96 -10.86
N LEU A 506 24.38 -16.09 -11.21
CA LEU A 506 24.23 -17.25 -10.32
C LEU A 506 24.89 -18.49 -10.95
N PRO A 507 25.45 -19.41 -10.15
CA PRO A 507 25.89 -20.71 -10.64
C PRO A 507 24.77 -21.44 -11.40
N ARG A 508 25.12 -22.16 -12.46
CA ARG A 508 24.14 -22.98 -13.20
C ARG A 508 23.47 -23.97 -12.25
N GLY A 509 22.14 -24.03 -12.32
CA GLY A 509 21.33 -24.90 -11.47
C GLY A 509 21.00 -24.33 -10.09
N LEU A 510 21.51 -23.14 -9.72
CA LEU A 510 21.06 -22.43 -8.53
C LEU A 510 19.85 -21.55 -8.86
N GLY A 511 18.68 -21.99 -8.43
CA GLY A 511 17.40 -21.30 -8.54
C GLY A 511 16.45 -21.68 -7.39
N PRO A 512 15.27 -21.05 -7.27
CA PRO A 512 14.26 -21.40 -6.26
C PRO A 512 13.95 -22.90 -6.16
N GLU A 513 13.93 -23.60 -7.29
CA GLU A 513 13.70 -25.04 -7.42
C GLU A 513 14.82 -25.91 -6.85
N SER A 514 16.01 -25.35 -6.69
CA SER A 514 17.20 -26.06 -6.18
C SER A 514 17.44 -25.86 -4.69
N LEU A 515 16.71 -24.93 -4.06
CA LEU A 515 16.87 -24.63 -2.65
C LEU A 515 16.35 -25.79 -1.80
N PRO A 516 17.12 -26.25 -0.80
CA PRO A 516 16.72 -27.36 0.04
C PRO A 516 15.48 -26.97 0.87
N GLU A 517 14.61 -27.95 1.09
CA GLU A 517 13.62 -27.84 2.16
C GLU A 517 14.34 -27.74 3.50
N LEU A 518 13.82 -26.92 4.40
CA LEU A 518 14.40 -26.70 5.72
C LEU A 518 13.56 -27.41 6.77
N GLU A 519 14.23 -27.96 7.77
CA GLU A 519 13.56 -28.59 8.91
C GLU A 519 12.75 -27.56 9.71
N PRO A 520 11.63 -27.98 10.32
CA PRO A 520 10.90 -27.21 11.33
C PRO A 520 11.83 -26.57 12.38
N ALA A 521 11.60 -25.30 12.69
CA ALA A 521 12.37 -24.58 13.72
C ALA A 521 11.49 -24.08 14.88
N GLY A 522 10.17 -24.13 14.74
CA GLY A 522 9.19 -23.70 15.75
C GLY A 522 7.78 -24.09 15.33
N GLU A 523 6.77 -23.39 15.87
CA GLU A 523 5.35 -23.67 15.61
C GLU A 523 4.66 -22.54 14.82
N VAL A 524 5.35 -21.42 14.58
CA VAL A 524 4.76 -20.21 13.99
C VAL A 524 4.44 -20.42 12.52
N ALA A 525 3.20 -20.11 12.14
CA ALA A 525 2.79 -19.97 10.76
C ALA A 525 3.04 -18.54 10.28
N ALA A 526 3.77 -18.40 9.17
CA ALA A 526 4.09 -17.10 8.59
C ALA A 526 4.24 -17.20 7.08
N ARG A 527 4.15 -16.06 6.40
CA ARG A 527 4.28 -15.95 4.94
C ARG A 527 5.14 -14.75 4.58
N LEU A 528 5.83 -14.85 3.44
CA LEU A 528 6.48 -13.70 2.83
C LEU A 528 5.52 -13.07 1.81
N VAL A 529 5.17 -11.80 2.02
CA VAL A 529 4.47 -11.00 1.03
C VAL A 529 5.48 -10.09 0.33
N VAL A 530 5.62 -10.28 -0.98
CA VAL A 530 6.48 -9.46 -1.83
C VAL A 530 5.60 -8.58 -2.72
N HIS A 531 5.89 -7.29 -2.75
CA HIS A 531 5.34 -6.32 -3.69
C HIS A 531 6.41 -5.96 -4.72
N ARG A 532 6.08 -5.91 -6.01
CA ARG A 532 7.01 -5.57 -7.10
C ARG A 532 6.61 -4.28 -7.81
N GLY A 533 6.56 -3.17 -7.07
CA GLY A 533 6.18 -1.87 -7.60
C GLY A 533 4.95 -1.94 -8.51
N LEU A 534 5.02 -1.32 -9.68
CA LEU A 534 3.87 -1.23 -10.59
C LEU A 534 3.50 -2.54 -11.31
N ALA A 535 4.23 -3.64 -11.08
CA ALA A 535 3.91 -4.93 -11.68
C ALA A 535 2.78 -5.66 -10.96
N ASP A 536 2.53 -5.37 -9.68
CA ASP A 536 1.46 -5.95 -8.87
C ASP A 536 0.87 -4.93 -7.88
N ALA A 537 0.06 -5.38 -6.93
CA ALA A 537 -0.48 -4.54 -5.85
C ALA A 537 -0.47 -5.27 -4.49
N ASN A 538 0.45 -6.22 -4.30
CA ASN A 538 0.43 -7.14 -3.16
C ASN A 538 0.58 -6.43 -1.82
N GLY A 539 1.41 -5.38 -1.72
CA GLY A 539 1.60 -4.61 -0.48
C GLY A 539 0.31 -3.92 -0.02
N MET A 540 -0.37 -3.22 -0.94
CA MET A 540 -1.69 -2.64 -0.70
C MET A 540 -2.71 -3.72 -0.35
N ALA A 541 -2.76 -4.82 -1.12
CA ALA A 541 -3.72 -5.89 -0.93
C ALA A 541 -3.55 -6.62 0.41
N MET A 542 -2.31 -6.76 0.89
CA MET A 542 -1.99 -7.26 2.22
C MET A 542 -2.57 -6.36 3.32
N TYR A 543 -2.30 -5.06 3.29
CA TYR A 543 -2.83 -4.14 4.30
C TYR A 543 -4.36 -4.05 4.25
N GLU A 544 -4.97 -4.02 3.05
CA GLU A 544 -6.42 -4.10 2.90
C GLU A 544 -6.97 -5.39 3.54
N ALA A 545 -6.35 -6.55 3.28
CA ALA A 545 -6.78 -7.83 3.85
C ALA A 545 -6.74 -7.85 5.39
N LEU A 546 -5.65 -7.34 5.98
CA LEU A 546 -5.47 -7.26 7.43
C LEU A 546 -6.52 -6.35 8.07
N LEU A 547 -6.73 -5.15 7.52
CA LEU A 547 -7.70 -4.19 8.06
C LEU A 547 -9.15 -4.67 7.83
N GLU A 548 -9.50 -5.14 6.63
CA GLU A 548 -10.87 -5.56 6.29
C GLU A 548 -11.40 -6.66 7.24
N LEU A 549 -10.53 -7.51 7.78
CA LEU A 549 -10.90 -8.62 8.68
C LEU A 549 -10.75 -8.32 10.17
N ALA A 550 -10.27 -7.13 10.57
CA ALA A 550 -10.12 -6.77 11.98
C ALA A 550 -11.48 -6.70 12.72
N GLU A 551 -11.57 -7.26 13.92
CA GLU A 551 -12.81 -7.36 14.69
C GLU A 551 -12.81 -6.61 16.02
N ASP A 552 -11.66 -6.47 16.69
CA ASP A 552 -11.53 -5.82 18.01
C ASP A 552 -10.62 -4.59 17.95
N HIS A 553 -9.37 -4.76 17.52
CA HIS A 553 -8.41 -3.67 17.49
C HIS A 553 -7.27 -3.83 16.48
N VAL A 554 -6.67 -2.70 16.11
CA VAL A 554 -5.49 -2.62 15.24
C VAL A 554 -4.45 -1.70 15.86
N ILE A 555 -3.19 -2.15 15.93
CA ILE A 555 -2.03 -1.31 16.27
C ILE A 555 -1.20 -1.08 15.01
N ILE A 556 -0.99 0.18 14.66
CA ILE A 556 -0.20 0.62 13.50
C ILE A 556 1.05 1.34 13.99
N VAL A 557 2.23 0.92 13.54
CA VAL A 557 3.48 1.67 13.70
C VAL A 557 3.94 2.14 12.32
N ASN A 558 3.87 3.45 12.07
CA ASN A 558 4.19 4.05 10.77
C ASN A 558 4.33 5.57 10.90
N ASP A 559 5.38 6.15 10.30
CA ASP A 559 5.60 7.60 10.24
C ASP A 559 5.64 8.16 8.80
N PHE A 560 4.77 7.61 7.96
CA PHE A 560 4.63 7.98 6.56
C PHE A 560 3.19 8.37 6.24
N PRO A 561 2.95 9.19 5.19
CA PRO A 561 1.62 9.66 4.88
C PRO A 561 0.74 8.50 4.41
N ILE A 562 -0.37 8.25 5.12
CA ILE A 562 -1.27 7.13 4.79
C ILE A 562 -1.98 7.39 3.46
N VAL A 563 -1.92 6.41 2.56
CA VAL A 563 -2.61 6.47 1.26
C VAL A 563 -4.12 6.39 1.46
N SER A 564 -4.88 7.14 0.66
CA SER A 564 -6.33 7.30 0.86
C SER A 564 -7.13 6.00 0.86
N THR A 565 -6.65 4.95 0.21
CA THR A 565 -7.31 3.63 0.25
C THR A 565 -7.20 2.99 1.64
N LEU A 566 -6.04 3.05 2.27
CA LEU A 566 -5.83 2.55 3.63
C LEU A 566 -6.46 3.48 4.66
N GLU A 567 -6.44 4.80 4.42
CA GLU A 567 -7.20 5.77 5.23
C GLU A 567 -8.69 5.40 5.28
N ARG A 568 -9.31 5.13 4.12
CA ARG A 568 -10.71 4.65 4.05
C ARG A 568 -10.89 3.34 4.81
N ALA A 569 -10.00 2.37 4.61
CA ALA A 569 -10.08 1.10 5.34
C ALA A 569 -10.06 1.30 6.86
N ILE A 570 -9.17 2.16 7.38
CA ILE A 570 -9.08 2.52 8.80
C ILE A 570 -10.38 3.20 9.28
N LEU A 571 -10.92 4.15 8.52
CA LEU A 571 -12.19 4.80 8.86
C LEU A 571 -13.35 3.80 8.90
N CYS A 572 -13.36 2.81 8.00
CA CYS A 572 -14.32 1.72 8.03
C CYS A 572 -14.15 0.85 9.28
N LEU A 573 -12.94 0.67 9.82
CA LEU A 573 -12.73 -0.02 11.12
C LEU A 573 -13.47 0.71 12.24
N LEU A 574 -13.25 2.01 12.34
CA LEU A 574 -13.89 2.85 13.37
C LEU A 574 -15.41 2.80 13.24
N ALA A 575 -15.94 2.84 12.02
CA ALA A 575 -17.37 2.72 11.76
C ALA A 575 -17.97 1.36 12.18
N ARG A 576 -17.13 0.31 12.28
CA ARG A 576 -17.51 -1.02 12.81
C ARG A 576 -17.30 -1.14 14.32
N GLY A 577 -16.78 -0.11 14.99
CA GLY A 577 -16.45 -0.13 16.42
C GLY A 577 -15.08 -0.73 16.74
N VAL A 578 -14.24 -0.99 15.75
CA VAL A 578 -12.88 -1.52 15.94
C VAL A 578 -11.97 -0.39 16.43
N ARG A 579 -11.18 -0.66 17.46
CA ARG A 579 -10.23 0.33 18.02
C ARG A 579 -8.98 0.42 17.16
N VAL A 580 -8.45 1.62 16.97
CA VAL A 580 -7.21 1.81 16.20
C VAL A 580 -6.25 2.69 17.00
N GLU A 581 -5.06 2.14 17.28
CA GLU A 581 -3.93 2.85 17.88
C GLU A 581 -2.84 3.02 16.83
N LEU A 582 -2.27 4.23 16.72
CA LEU A 582 -1.21 4.54 15.76
C LEU A 582 -0.01 5.17 16.47
N LEU A 583 1.14 4.52 16.41
CA LEU A 583 2.43 5.06 16.83
C LEU A 583 3.16 5.66 15.62
N THR A 584 3.36 6.97 15.67
CA THR A 584 4.09 7.80 14.69
C THR A 584 5.34 8.39 15.38
N GLY A 585 6.23 9.03 14.63
CA GLY A 585 7.42 9.70 15.15
C GLY A 585 7.42 11.17 14.77
N SER A 586 8.61 11.76 14.67
CA SER A 586 8.77 13.05 14.01
C SER A 586 9.92 13.02 13.01
N ALA A 587 9.63 13.30 11.73
CA ALA A 587 10.61 13.21 10.64
C ALA A 587 11.78 14.19 10.79
N ALA A 588 11.53 15.33 11.41
CA ALA A 588 12.53 16.15 12.03
C ALA A 588 12.35 15.98 13.54
N ALA A 589 13.29 15.32 14.23
CA ALA A 589 13.16 15.03 15.64
C ALA A 589 12.78 16.29 16.45
N ARG A 590 11.88 16.13 17.42
CA ARG A 590 11.40 17.23 18.29
C ARG A 590 11.95 17.12 19.69
N ARG A 591 11.99 18.25 20.37
CA ARG A 591 12.28 18.35 21.81
C ARG A 591 11.02 18.19 22.64
N ALA A 592 11.18 18.19 23.96
CA ALA A 592 10.06 18.27 24.90
C ALA A 592 9.11 19.45 24.59
N ASP A 593 9.66 20.62 24.23
CA ASP A 593 8.91 21.86 24.00
C ASP A 593 8.24 21.97 22.62
N GLY A 594 8.35 20.94 21.77
CA GLY A 594 7.76 20.93 20.42
C GLY A 594 8.67 21.44 19.32
N SER A 595 9.76 22.15 19.66
CA SER A 595 10.68 22.66 18.65
C SER A 595 11.54 21.57 18.01
N PHE A 596 11.90 21.77 16.75
CA PHE A 596 12.74 20.85 16.00
C PHE A 596 14.21 20.92 16.43
N PHE A 597 14.88 19.77 16.39
CA PHE A 597 16.34 19.71 16.28
C PHE A 597 16.79 20.23 14.90
N PRO A 598 18.07 20.62 14.73
CA PRO A 598 18.61 20.99 13.43
C PRO A 598 18.35 19.91 12.38
N ALA A 599 17.48 20.23 11.42
CA ALA A 599 17.07 19.35 10.33
C ALA A 599 17.01 20.15 9.01
N PRO A 600 17.25 19.51 7.86
CA PRO A 600 17.07 20.14 6.57
C PRO A 600 15.58 20.40 6.30
N LEU A 601 15.29 21.47 5.55
CA LEU A 601 13.92 21.91 5.26
C LEU A 601 12.99 20.80 4.77
N HIS A 602 13.49 19.88 3.92
CA HIS A 602 12.67 18.79 3.40
C HIS A 602 12.14 17.85 4.48
N ARG A 603 12.87 17.64 5.59
CA ARG A 603 12.41 16.82 6.72
C ARG A 603 11.29 17.49 7.50
N THR A 604 11.41 18.80 7.72
CA THR A 604 10.35 19.59 8.37
C THR A 604 9.09 19.66 7.51
N LEU A 605 9.23 19.81 6.18
CA LEU A 605 8.11 19.73 5.26
C LEU A 605 7.46 18.33 5.26
N PHE A 606 8.30 17.29 5.27
CA PHE A 606 7.83 15.90 5.33
C PHE A 606 7.04 15.62 6.61
N GLU A 607 7.54 16.08 7.77
CA GLU A 607 6.83 15.99 9.06
C GLU A 607 5.42 16.58 8.97
N HIS A 608 5.28 17.83 8.52
CA HIS A 608 3.97 18.46 8.43
C HIS A 608 3.06 17.74 7.44
N MET A 609 3.61 17.15 6.37
CA MET A 609 2.83 16.40 5.40
C MET A 609 2.31 15.08 5.99
N VAL A 610 3.13 14.35 6.75
CA VAL A 610 2.69 13.15 7.47
C VAL A 610 1.56 13.52 8.42
N LYS A 611 1.77 14.54 9.27
CA LYS A 611 0.74 14.98 10.24
C LYS A 611 -0.54 15.49 9.56
N ALA A 612 -0.45 16.10 8.39
CA ALA A 612 -1.63 16.48 7.60
C ALA A 612 -2.45 15.27 7.12
N ARG A 613 -1.82 14.11 6.86
CA ARG A 613 -2.52 12.87 6.51
C ARG A 613 -3.06 12.10 7.70
N LEU A 614 -2.46 12.30 8.88
CA LEU A 614 -2.97 11.71 10.12
C LEU A 614 -4.15 12.50 10.70
N GLU A 615 -4.29 13.79 10.39
CA GLU A 615 -5.33 14.67 10.95
C GLU A 615 -6.77 14.15 10.72
N PRO A 616 -7.19 13.67 9.52
CA PRO A 616 -8.53 13.10 9.34
C PRO A 616 -8.78 11.85 10.19
N LEU A 617 -7.77 10.99 10.37
CA LEU A 617 -7.86 9.80 11.19
C LEU A 617 -7.95 10.15 12.68
N LEU A 618 -7.13 11.11 13.12
CA LEU A 618 -7.15 11.64 14.48
C LEU A 618 -8.54 12.20 14.82
N LEU A 619 -9.11 13.02 13.93
CA LEU A 619 -10.45 13.61 14.12
C LEU A 619 -11.57 12.57 14.05
N ALA A 620 -11.36 11.44 13.37
CA ALA A 620 -12.32 10.34 13.32
C ALA A 620 -12.27 9.43 14.57
N GLY A 621 -11.25 9.57 15.42
CA GLY A 621 -11.12 8.83 16.68
C GLY A 621 -10.01 7.79 16.72
N VAL A 622 -9.08 7.76 15.76
CA VAL A 622 -7.84 6.98 15.92
C VAL A 622 -7.02 7.56 17.06
N ALA A 623 -6.56 6.72 17.99
CA ALA A 623 -5.66 7.14 19.06
C ALA A 623 -4.23 7.22 18.50
N ILE A 624 -3.71 8.44 18.30
CA ILE A 624 -2.39 8.66 17.69
C ILE A 624 -1.38 9.11 18.75
N TYR A 625 -0.22 8.47 18.76
CA TYR A 625 0.88 8.70 19.70
C TYR A 625 2.18 9.02 18.97
N GLU A 626 2.90 10.03 19.41
CA GLU A 626 4.25 10.36 18.94
C GLU A 626 5.28 9.67 19.84
N PHE A 627 6.11 8.82 19.26
CA PHE A 627 7.10 8.01 19.97
C PHE A 627 8.07 8.88 20.78
N GLN A 628 8.37 8.40 21.99
CA GLN A 628 9.34 8.99 22.88
C GLN A 628 10.15 7.85 23.52
N PRO A 629 11.49 7.81 23.34
CA PRO A 629 12.31 6.76 23.93
C PRO A 629 12.40 6.93 25.46
N PRO A 630 12.82 5.87 26.16
CA PRO A 630 13.07 5.94 27.60
C PRO A 630 14.03 7.08 27.97
N PRO A 631 13.92 7.63 29.20
CA PRO A 631 14.84 8.64 29.70
C PRO A 631 16.29 8.14 29.65
N SER A 632 17.20 8.96 29.12
CA SER A 632 18.63 8.66 29.08
C SER A 632 19.44 9.80 29.70
N PRO A 633 20.46 9.52 30.54
CA PRO A 633 21.35 10.54 31.06
C PRO A 633 22.21 11.21 29.98
N LEU A 634 22.32 10.57 28.80
CA LEU A 634 23.02 11.12 27.64
C LEU A 634 22.17 12.16 26.88
N ASN A 635 20.86 12.25 27.17
CA ASN A 635 20.01 13.28 26.63
C ASN A 635 20.02 14.53 27.52
N VAL A 636 20.87 15.49 27.14
CA VAL A 636 21.02 16.80 27.79
C VAL A 636 20.37 17.92 26.98
N ALA A 637 19.59 17.58 25.95
CA ALA A 637 18.82 18.55 25.20
C ALA A 637 17.76 19.22 26.09
N ARG A 638 17.36 20.43 25.73
CA ARG A 638 16.33 21.19 26.45
C ARG A 638 15.08 20.34 26.70
N GLY A 639 14.70 20.26 27.97
CA GLY A 639 13.55 19.48 28.43
C GLY A 639 13.82 17.98 28.64
N GLY A 640 15.04 17.49 28.39
CA GLY A 640 15.46 16.12 28.70
C GLY A 640 14.68 15.01 27.97
N ARG A 641 13.94 15.37 26.92
CA ARG A 641 13.13 14.47 26.10
C ARG A 641 13.34 14.78 24.63
N VAL A 642 13.29 13.73 23.82
CA VAL A 642 13.37 13.77 22.36
C VAL A 642 12.21 12.96 21.81
N ARG A 643 11.64 13.37 20.69
CA ARG A 643 10.62 12.65 19.95
C ARG A 643 11.19 12.40 18.55
N PRO A 644 11.85 11.25 18.36
CA PRO A 644 12.63 10.96 17.16
C PRO A 644 11.74 10.39 16.05
N TYR A 645 12.36 10.10 14.91
CA TYR A 645 11.67 9.47 13.79
C TYR A 645 11.32 8.00 14.10
N VAL A 646 10.16 7.56 13.62
CA VAL A 646 9.75 6.15 13.67
C VAL A 646 9.83 5.60 12.24
N HIS A 647 10.75 4.67 12.02
CA HIS A 647 10.94 4.01 10.74
C HIS A 647 10.39 2.58 10.72
N ALA A 648 9.90 2.04 11.83
CA ALA A 648 9.22 0.74 11.84
C ALA A 648 7.94 0.77 10.97
N LYS A 649 7.63 -0.37 10.34
CA LYS A 649 6.38 -0.60 9.59
C LYS A 649 5.72 -1.85 10.15
N ILE A 650 4.82 -1.65 11.09
CA ILE A 650 4.14 -2.73 11.79
C ILE A 650 2.64 -2.50 11.71
N VAL A 651 1.89 -3.56 11.40
CA VAL A 651 0.43 -3.60 11.59
C VAL A 651 0.10 -4.89 12.34
N SER A 652 -0.39 -4.78 13.57
CA SER A 652 -0.94 -5.90 14.35
C SER A 652 -2.46 -5.80 14.38
N VAL A 653 -3.14 -6.94 14.25
CA VAL A 653 -4.60 -7.03 14.23
C VAL A 653 -5.06 -8.10 15.22
N ASP A 654 -5.93 -7.68 16.14
CA ASP A 654 -6.65 -8.50 17.11
C ASP A 654 -5.79 -9.44 17.98
N GLY A 655 -4.48 -9.20 18.12
CA GLY A 655 -3.56 -10.13 18.76
C GLY A 655 -3.43 -11.49 18.05
N ARG A 656 -3.76 -11.56 16.74
CA ARG A 656 -3.82 -12.81 15.95
C ARG A 656 -2.94 -12.81 14.71
N VAL A 657 -2.74 -11.65 14.09
CA VAL A 657 -1.87 -11.51 12.92
C VAL A 657 -1.08 -10.20 12.98
N ALA A 658 0.19 -10.24 12.57
CA ALA A 658 1.02 -9.06 12.45
C ALA A 658 1.80 -9.04 11.14
N SER A 659 1.97 -7.86 10.55
CA SER A 659 2.88 -7.62 9.42
C SER A 659 4.05 -6.79 9.90
N VAL A 660 5.27 -7.22 9.57
CA VAL A 660 6.51 -6.48 9.83
C VAL A 660 7.41 -6.58 8.60
N GLY A 661 7.99 -5.45 8.18
CA GLY A 661 8.88 -5.43 7.03
C GLY A 661 9.22 -4.03 6.53
N SER A 662 9.30 -3.89 5.21
CA SER A 662 9.76 -2.66 4.58
C SER A 662 8.64 -1.73 4.08
N ALA A 663 7.43 -2.27 3.82
CA ALA A 663 6.34 -1.53 3.19
C ALA A 663 5.70 -0.47 4.10
N ASN A 664 5.82 0.81 3.72
CA ASN A 664 5.05 1.90 4.34
C ASN A 664 3.55 1.79 4.01
N LEU A 665 2.71 2.54 4.75
CA LEU A 665 1.29 2.70 4.42
C LEU A 665 1.03 3.81 3.37
N ASP A 666 2.09 4.26 2.68
CA ASP A 666 2.03 5.36 1.72
C ASP A 666 1.84 4.88 0.26
N ALA A 667 1.66 5.84 -0.64
CA ALA A 667 1.50 5.55 -2.06
C ALA A 667 2.78 4.98 -2.70
N THR A 668 3.96 5.25 -2.13
CA THR A 668 5.25 4.81 -2.67
C THR A 668 5.40 3.31 -2.49
N ALA A 669 5.27 2.82 -1.26
CA ALA A 669 5.35 1.40 -0.91
C ALA A 669 4.16 0.58 -1.46
N SER A 670 3.03 1.24 -1.76
CA SER A 670 1.83 0.57 -2.26
C SER A 670 1.82 0.35 -3.77
N PHE A 671 2.63 1.10 -4.52
CA PHE A 671 2.56 1.13 -5.99
C PHE A 671 3.92 1.22 -6.69
N TRP A 672 4.91 1.91 -6.13
CA TRP A 672 6.12 2.29 -6.86
C TRP A 672 7.30 1.40 -6.51
N GLU A 673 7.54 1.19 -5.23
CA GLU A 673 8.72 0.47 -4.74
C GLU A 673 8.47 -1.03 -4.63
N SER A 674 9.53 -1.82 -4.76
CA SER A 674 9.46 -3.23 -4.39
C SER A 674 9.65 -3.37 -2.88
N GLU A 675 8.80 -4.18 -2.23
CA GLU A 675 8.74 -4.32 -0.78
C GLU A 675 8.66 -5.78 -0.35
N ALA A 676 9.04 -6.06 0.90
CA ALA A 676 8.92 -7.38 1.51
C ALA A 676 8.50 -7.26 2.97
N ASN A 677 7.42 -7.96 3.30
CA ASN A 677 6.93 -8.08 4.67
C ASN A 677 6.74 -9.55 5.03
N VAL A 678 7.05 -9.89 6.28
CA VAL A 678 6.60 -11.14 6.88
C VAL A 678 5.24 -10.87 7.52
N VAL A 679 4.23 -11.65 7.13
CA VAL A 679 2.95 -11.69 7.83
C VAL A 679 2.94 -12.94 8.70
N ILE A 680 2.82 -12.73 10.01
CA ILE A 680 2.88 -13.76 11.05
C ILE A 680 1.44 -14.04 11.50
N GLU A 681 0.97 -15.26 11.32
CA GLU A 681 -0.35 -15.75 11.73
C GLU A 681 -0.19 -16.66 12.96
N ASP A 682 0.16 -16.06 14.11
CA ASP A 682 0.34 -16.75 15.40
C ASP A 682 -0.04 -15.85 16.57
N GLU A 683 -0.97 -16.31 17.41
CA GLU A 683 -1.50 -15.47 18.49
C GLU A 683 -0.51 -15.23 19.63
N ASN A 684 0.41 -16.16 19.91
CA ASN A 684 1.39 -15.97 20.98
C ASN A 684 2.38 -14.88 20.57
N PHE A 685 2.92 -14.99 19.36
CA PHE A 685 3.78 -13.97 18.78
C PHE A 685 3.10 -12.60 18.76
N CYS A 686 1.85 -12.52 18.29
CA CYS A 686 1.14 -11.25 18.20
C CYS A 686 0.87 -10.64 19.58
N ARG A 687 0.48 -11.45 20.59
CA ARG A 687 0.31 -10.95 21.96
C ARG A 687 1.61 -10.42 22.56
N ASP A 688 2.73 -11.10 22.34
CA ASP A 688 4.04 -10.67 22.82
C ASP A 688 4.48 -9.37 22.14
N LEU A 689 4.34 -9.28 20.81
CA LEU A 689 4.63 -8.06 20.05
C LEU A 689 3.75 -6.89 20.52
N GLU A 690 2.45 -7.11 20.70
CA GLU A 690 1.56 -6.05 21.17
C GLU A 690 1.83 -5.64 22.61
N ALA A 691 2.28 -6.55 23.48
CA ALA A 691 2.69 -6.21 24.83
C ALA A 691 3.89 -5.24 24.79
N GLU A 692 4.92 -5.55 23.99
CA GLU A 692 6.07 -4.66 23.78
C GLU A 692 5.65 -3.30 23.19
N LEU A 693 4.79 -3.31 22.16
CA LEU A 693 4.28 -2.07 21.57
C LEU A 693 3.47 -1.23 22.55
N ARG A 694 2.68 -1.85 23.44
CA ARG A 694 1.93 -1.13 24.48
C ARG A 694 2.87 -0.51 25.52
N GLU A 695 3.99 -1.14 25.85
CA GLU A 695 5.02 -0.53 26.71
C GLU A 695 5.67 0.69 26.05
N VAL A 696 5.87 0.64 24.74
CA VAL A 696 6.35 1.79 23.95
C VAL A 696 5.30 2.91 23.90
N ILE A 697 4.04 2.58 23.61
CA ILE A 697 2.92 3.53 23.55
C ILE A 697 2.68 4.18 24.91
N ALA A 698 2.82 3.45 26.01
CA ALA A 698 2.65 3.98 27.37
C ALA A 698 3.65 5.11 27.71
N GLN A 699 4.79 5.17 27.01
CA GLN A 699 5.80 6.23 27.17
C GLN A 699 5.69 7.34 26.11
N ALA A 700 4.93 7.09 25.05
CA ALA A 700 4.73 8.00 23.94
C ALA A 700 3.82 9.20 24.31
N VAL A 701 3.84 10.23 23.47
CA VAL A 701 3.06 11.45 23.69
C VAL A 701 1.76 11.38 22.87
N PRO A 702 0.57 11.36 23.49
CA PRO A 702 -0.68 11.37 22.74
C PRO A 702 -0.82 12.69 21.97
N ILE A 703 -1.25 12.59 20.70
CA ILE A 703 -1.56 13.76 19.89
C ILE A 703 -3.01 14.16 20.16
N ASP A 704 -3.21 15.38 20.64
CA ASP A 704 -4.53 15.96 20.88
C ASP A 704 -4.84 17.02 19.81
N PRO A 705 -5.88 16.84 18.97
CA PRO A 705 -6.24 17.79 17.93
C PRO A 705 -6.69 19.16 18.47
N SER A 706 -7.09 19.24 19.75
CA SER A 706 -7.50 20.47 20.42
C SER A 706 -6.33 21.24 21.06
N SER A 707 -5.17 20.59 21.21
CA SER A 707 -3.99 21.18 21.84
C SER A 707 -3.48 22.42 21.09
N GLU A 708 -2.94 23.39 21.83
CA GLU A 708 -2.31 24.58 21.25
C GLU A 708 -1.14 24.20 20.31
N ALA A 709 -0.33 23.22 20.72
CA ALA A 709 0.77 22.68 19.92
C ALA A 709 0.27 22.18 18.55
N TRP A 710 -0.79 21.36 18.51
CA TRP A 710 -1.33 20.88 17.24
C TRP A 710 -1.94 22.00 16.40
N ARG A 711 -2.70 22.92 17.02
CA ARG A 711 -3.38 24.01 16.31
C ARG A 711 -2.42 25.03 15.70
N SER A 712 -1.32 25.36 16.40
CA SER A 712 -0.30 26.30 15.91
C SER A 712 0.39 25.86 14.62
N GLU A 713 0.40 24.55 14.31
CA GLU A 713 0.99 24.02 13.08
C GLU A 713 -0.02 23.83 11.92
N ARG A 714 -1.28 24.26 12.11
CA ARG A 714 -2.36 24.06 11.12
C ARG A 714 -2.04 24.71 9.77
N ALA A 715 -1.47 25.92 9.77
CA ALA A 715 -1.15 26.63 8.54
C ALA A 715 -0.09 25.89 7.71
N GLN A 716 0.95 25.37 8.39
CA GLN A 716 2.03 24.60 7.77
C GLN A 716 1.49 23.31 7.17
N ARG A 717 0.63 22.57 7.90
CA ARG A 717 -0.07 21.37 7.40
C ARG A 717 -0.95 21.68 6.18
N ALA A 718 -1.67 22.81 6.20
CA ALA A 718 -2.50 23.24 5.08
C ALA A 718 -1.66 23.57 3.83
N VAL A 719 -0.53 24.26 4.00
CA VAL A 719 0.40 24.58 2.90
C VAL A 719 0.96 23.30 2.27
N VAL A 720 1.53 22.39 3.06
CA VAL A 720 2.10 21.15 2.51
C VAL A 720 1.02 20.25 1.91
N GLY A 721 -0.17 20.19 2.51
CA GLY A 721 -1.31 19.45 1.96
C GLY A 721 -1.78 19.97 0.60
N ALA A 722 -1.67 21.28 0.37
CA ALA A 722 -1.96 21.90 -0.93
C ALA A 722 -0.84 21.68 -1.97
N LEU A 723 0.43 21.62 -1.52
CA LEU A 723 1.59 21.47 -2.39
C LEU A 723 1.86 20.01 -2.82
N TRP A 724 1.59 19.04 -1.94
CA TRP A 724 1.81 17.61 -2.17
C TRP A 724 0.49 16.80 -2.06
N PRO A 725 -0.28 16.69 -3.16
CA PRO A 725 -1.40 15.76 -3.23
C PRO A 725 -0.93 14.33 -2.93
N GLY A 726 -1.74 13.56 -2.19
CA GLY A 726 -1.35 12.25 -1.65
C GLY A 726 -0.97 11.19 -2.68
N SER A 727 -1.24 11.44 -3.96
CA SER A 727 -0.86 10.58 -5.07
C SER A 727 0.57 10.75 -5.58
N LEU A 728 1.24 11.82 -5.17
CA LEU A 728 2.49 12.25 -5.77
C LEU A 728 3.69 12.10 -4.84
N TYR A 729 3.54 11.53 -3.64
CA TYR A 729 4.64 11.49 -2.68
C TYR A 729 5.91 10.86 -3.31
N SER A 730 6.90 11.74 -3.49
CA SER A 730 8.35 11.59 -3.63
C SER A 730 8.92 13.01 -3.61
#